data_AF-A0A9P6WH31-F1
#
_entry.id   AF-A0A9P6WH31-F1
#
_cell.length_a   1.000
_cell.length_b   1.000
_cell.length_c   1.000
_cell.angle_alpha   90.00
_cell.angle_beta   90.00
_cell.angle_gamma   90.00
#
_symmetry.space_group_name_H-M   'P 1'
#
loop_
_entity.id
_entity.type
_entity.pdbx_description
1 polymer ?
#
loop_
_entity_poly.entity_id
_entity_poly.type
_entity_poly.pdbx_seq_one_letter_code
_entity_poly.pdbx_strand_id
1 'polypeptide(L)'
;MSVLRVYRPVLRLTVSRNHRLIHSSSLCWKDEGKTSEPLNNQNQNISNNLNTSNEDLEHIYKKKYEFIQKQNLEESYSKLHANELEENMKIPQRNYSTSEKSDENTFQLTQKFKLMAAGLAALVITLGGLQIYQNWTFLKAKIFGDDSLETFDEMYSRIQQKKQKKIDAIENFSNNVTNPNDSTIPGVYICGNNQNQLVTNDKSYDYVPIFKRLDVFDNFIVKDITMNENSGALINERGDLYQWGSGFDGDSTKPTIKGKNLIQVKISNNTIYALTKYGEVLYLPINFKLQNQIQNKENGWIKSNIVNYFKLNTPNKNIVDISAGLQHLVLLDKEGNVYTTATGYNTKLNKSFGQFGLPEFSQFDEPPQINEVHDVVLLNKYIKNGNVKHRITSQIATGDYFTLCLDKAGSVWAFGKNTHGAIGTIINYDTEVIPYPTQVQFITSHFKRNEFPRCINIAAGGDTAYATFTSSNMYELFEKSLKSDDILIDNKFSFDTLPEAEEANLHLAWGHGLKGELGLGYFIHGSYEPKKIKTLNEIKEFNEITNKLEKIKIKSWAVGKNHCIVTLENNDVYAWGDNEYGQLGNGKRIRLGIPSNIPSLLEPNTDKKMKFSKFNNRLNLLDNGKIHQEVVAGPYTTAIVYKKD
;
A
#
# COMPACT_ATOMS: atom_id res chain seq x y z
N MET A 1 -21.18 29.84 51.65
CA MET A 1 -21.55 31.01 50.82
C MET A 1 -21.97 30.50 49.46
N SER A 2 -23.16 30.92 49.06
CA SER A 2 -23.95 30.47 47.93
C SER A 2 -23.50 31.11 46.60
N VAL A 3 -24.06 30.58 45.49
CA VAL A 3 -24.30 31.28 44.21
C VAL A 3 -23.11 31.22 43.21
N LEU A 4 -23.20 30.82 41.92
CA LEU A 4 -24.27 30.84 40.91
C LEU A 4 -24.02 29.74 39.84
N ARG A 5 -25.01 28.87 39.57
CA ARG A 5 -25.14 28.07 38.33
C ARG A 5 -25.90 28.91 37.31
N VAL A 6 -25.36 29.08 36.10
CA VAL A 6 -26.08 29.65 34.96
C VAL A 6 -26.54 28.51 34.05
N TYR A 7 -27.85 28.35 33.93
CA TYR A 7 -28.56 27.50 32.97
C TYR A 7 -28.93 28.34 31.75
N ARG A 8 -28.76 27.81 30.53
CA ARG A 8 -29.45 28.25 29.30
C ARG A 8 -29.55 27.08 28.30
N PRO A 9 -30.54 27.09 27.39
CA PRO A 9 -31.59 26.06 27.36
C PRO A 9 -31.52 25.12 26.14
N VAL A 10 -32.15 23.96 26.30
CA VAL A 10 -32.41 22.96 25.24
C VAL A 10 -33.54 23.46 24.33
N LEU A 11 -33.21 23.74 23.08
CA LEU A 11 -34.18 23.92 22.00
C LEU A 11 -34.63 22.52 21.51
N ARG A 12 -35.85 22.13 21.88
CA ARG A 12 -36.57 21.01 21.24
C ARG A 12 -37.12 21.52 19.91
N LEU A 13 -36.51 21.08 18.81
CA LEU A 13 -37.15 21.13 17.48
C LEU A 13 -38.00 19.87 17.32
N THR A 14 -39.31 20.05 17.36
CA THR A 14 -40.30 19.08 16.91
C THR A 14 -40.23 18.94 15.40
N VAL A 15 -39.72 17.81 14.90
CA VAL A 15 -39.79 17.46 13.48
C VAL A 15 -41.06 16.65 13.25
N SER A 16 -41.94 17.15 12.38
CA SER A 16 -43.13 16.45 11.91
C SER A 16 -42.74 15.21 11.11
N ARG A 17 -43.37 14.08 11.43
CA ARG A 17 -43.28 12.83 10.66
C ARG A 17 -43.96 13.05 9.30
N ASN A 18 -43.17 13.24 8.26
CA ASN A 18 -43.61 12.97 6.90
C ASN A 18 -43.13 11.58 6.50
N HIS A 19 -44.06 10.61 6.52
CA HIS A 19 -43.89 9.32 5.87
C HIS A 19 -43.71 9.55 4.36
N ARG A 20 -42.54 9.23 3.82
CA ARG A 20 -42.40 8.92 2.39
C ARG A 20 -42.28 7.42 2.24
N LEU A 21 -43.30 6.88 1.59
CA LEU A 21 -43.46 5.49 1.19
C LEU A 21 -42.26 5.03 0.36
N ILE A 22 -41.58 3.99 0.85
CA ILE A 22 -40.61 3.21 0.07
C ILE A 22 -41.44 2.33 -0.86
N HIS A 23 -41.43 2.64 -2.16
CA HIS A 23 -41.91 1.71 -3.17
C HIS A 23 -40.93 0.55 -3.27
N SER A 24 -41.26 -0.56 -2.61
CA SER A 24 -40.67 -1.86 -2.88
C SER A 24 -41.37 -2.44 -4.12
N SER A 25 -40.69 -2.47 -5.26
CA SER A 25 -41.09 -3.33 -6.37
C SER A 25 -40.54 -4.73 -6.10
N SER A 26 -41.25 -5.49 -5.28
CA SER A 26 -41.10 -6.95 -5.19
C SER A 26 -41.76 -7.57 -6.43
N LEU A 27 -40.97 -8.27 -7.24
CA LEU A 27 -41.50 -9.17 -8.26
C LEU A 27 -42.00 -10.43 -7.54
N CYS A 28 -43.32 -10.50 -7.39
CA CYS A 28 -44.05 -11.63 -6.82
C CYS A 28 -43.94 -12.85 -7.76
N TRP A 29 -43.28 -13.90 -7.32
CA TRP A 29 -43.43 -15.24 -7.88
C TRP A 29 -44.67 -15.88 -7.24
N LYS A 30 -45.62 -16.31 -8.08
CA LYS A 30 -46.75 -17.12 -7.63
C LYS A 30 -46.29 -18.58 -7.55
N ASP A 31 -46.29 -19.10 -6.33
CA ASP A 31 -46.29 -20.53 -6.05
C ASP A 31 -47.63 -21.15 -6.50
N GLU A 32 -47.56 -22.16 -7.36
CA GLU A 32 -48.58 -23.21 -7.42
C GLU A 32 -47.90 -24.52 -7.06
N GLY A 33 -48.16 -25.00 -5.84
CA GLY A 33 -47.79 -26.34 -5.42
C GLY A 33 -48.79 -27.37 -5.92
N LYS A 34 -48.31 -28.54 -6.34
CA LYS A 34 -49.00 -29.83 -6.24
C LYS A 34 -48.04 -31.02 -6.35
N THR A 35 -47.93 -31.72 -5.21
CA THR A 35 -47.90 -33.18 -4.99
C THR A 35 -46.80 -34.06 -5.59
N SER A 36 -46.25 -34.87 -4.67
CA SER A 36 -45.28 -35.97 -4.75
C SER A 36 -45.72 -37.20 -5.57
N GLU A 37 -44.77 -37.83 -6.29
CA GLU A 37 -44.37 -39.26 -6.15
C GLU A 37 -43.19 -39.61 -7.12
N PRO A 38 -42.41 -40.68 -6.86
CA PRO A 38 -41.08 -40.90 -7.45
C PRO A 38 -41.10 -41.81 -8.68
N LEU A 39 -40.17 -41.59 -9.63
CA LEU A 39 -39.91 -42.57 -10.69
C LEU A 39 -38.43 -42.61 -11.11
N ASN A 40 -37.98 -43.86 -11.23
CA ASN A 40 -36.64 -44.36 -11.55
C ASN A 40 -36.15 -44.01 -12.98
N ASN A 41 -34.81 -43.96 -13.09
CA ASN A 41 -33.94 -44.28 -14.24
C ASN A 41 -34.49 -44.11 -15.67
N GLN A 42 -33.84 -43.24 -16.45
CA GLN A 42 -33.27 -43.61 -17.76
C GLN A 42 -32.22 -42.59 -18.23
N ASN A 43 -31.03 -43.11 -18.57
CA ASN A 43 -30.04 -42.46 -19.41
C ASN A 43 -30.65 -42.13 -20.78
N GLN A 44 -30.44 -40.91 -21.29
CA GLN A 44 -30.05 -40.64 -22.68
C GLN A 44 -29.78 -39.15 -22.93
N ASN A 45 -28.55 -38.89 -23.41
CA ASN A 45 -28.15 -37.86 -24.38
C ASN A 45 -28.98 -36.57 -24.51
N ILE A 46 -28.47 -35.46 -23.98
CA ILE A 46 -28.57 -34.15 -24.64
C ILE A 46 -27.20 -33.44 -24.52
N SER A 47 -26.34 -33.70 -25.50
CA SER A 47 -25.36 -32.73 -25.98
C SER A 47 -26.08 -31.68 -26.83
N ASN A 48 -25.67 -30.42 -26.70
CA ASN A 48 -26.07 -29.23 -27.48
C ASN A 48 -27.25 -28.44 -26.93
N ASN A 49 -26.94 -27.47 -26.05
CA ASN A 49 -27.46 -26.10 -26.12
C ASN A 49 -26.65 -25.19 -25.16
N LEU A 50 -25.43 -24.85 -25.56
CA LEU A 50 -24.68 -23.71 -25.04
C LEU A 50 -24.70 -22.63 -26.13
N ASN A 51 -25.86 -22.00 -26.29
CA ASN A 51 -26.04 -20.76 -27.05
C ASN A 51 -27.08 -19.91 -26.30
N THR A 52 -26.81 -19.66 -25.01
CA THR A 52 -27.34 -18.44 -24.37
C THR A 52 -26.56 -17.28 -24.97
N SER A 53 -27.26 -16.43 -25.72
CA SER A 53 -26.71 -15.39 -26.57
C SER A 53 -25.83 -14.41 -25.79
N ASN A 54 -24.70 -14.01 -26.40
CA ASN A 54 -23.85 -12.93 -25.90
C ASN A 54 -24.65 -11.62 -25.66
N GLU A 55 -25.77 -11.43 -26.37
CA GLU A 55 -26.65 -10.27 -26.24
C GLU A 55 -27.39 -10.21 -24.90
N ASP A 56 -27.82 -11.35 -24.34
CA ASP A 56 -28.51 -11.39 -23.04
C ASP A 56 -27.53 -11.09 -21.89
N LEU A 57 -26.30 -11.61 -21.99
CA LEU A 57 -25.21 -11.29 -21.07
C LEU A 57 -24.83 -9.81 -21.18
N GLU A 58 -24.64 -9.28 -22.39
CA GLU A 58 -24.38 -7.85 -22.62
C GLU A 58 -25.49 -6.96 -22.06
N HIS A 59 -26.76 -7.36 -22.21
CA HIS A 59 -27.89 -6.60 -21.68
C HIS A 59 -27.90 -6.58 -20.15
N ILE A 60 -27.62 -7.72 -19.51
CA ILE A 60 -27.51 -7.83 -18.05
C ILE A 60 -26.33 -6.99 -17.53
N TYR A 61 -25.17 -7.05 -18.20
CA TYR A 61 -24.00 -6.24 -17.84
C TYR A 61 -24.26 -4.74 -18.00
N LYS A 62 -24.98 -4.34 -19.06
CA LYS A 62 -25.38 -2.96 -19.28
C LYS A 62 -26.27 -2.43 -18.16
N LYS A 63 -27.27 -3.22 -17.71
CA LYS A 63 -28.14 -2.83 -16.59
C LYS A 63 -27.38 -2.73 -15.26
N LYS A 64 -26.49 -3.68 -14.95
CA LYS A 64 -25.65 -3.63 -13.74
C LYS A 64 -24.69 -2.43 -13.76
N TYR A 65 -24.08 -2.12 -14.91
CA TYR A 65 -23.18 -0.98 -15.08
C TYR A 65 -23.90 0.37 -14.98
N GLU A 66 -25.07 0.53 -15.62
CA GLU A 66 -25.89 1.75 -15.55
C GLU A 66 -26.40 2.03 -14.12
N PHE A 67 -26.72 0.99 -13.35
CA PHE A 67 -27.11 1.11 -11.95
C PHE A 67 -25.96 1.65 -11.07
N ILE A 68 -24.75 1.13 -11.25
CA ILE A 68 -23.57 1.56 -10.49
C ILE A 68 -23.09 2.96 -10.93
N GLN A 69 -23.16 3.28 -12.22
CA GLN A 69 -22.90 4.64 -12.71
C GLN A 69 -23.88 5.66 -12.11
N LYS A 70 -25.16 5.30 -11.96
CA LYS A 70 -26.14 6.15 -11.26
C LYS A 70 -25.77 6.34 -9.78
N GLN A 71 -25.28 5.31 -9.10
CA GLN A 71 -24.77 5.46 -7.72
C GLN A 71 -23.52 6.35 -7.67
N ASN A 72 -22.60 6.23 -8.63
CA ASN A 72 -21.41 7.09 -8.74
C ASN A 72 -21.74 8.56 -9.13
N LEU A 73 -22.91 8.82 -9.72
CA LEU A 73 -23.35 10.14 -10.17
C LEU A 73 -24.21 10.90 -9.13
N GLU A 74 -24.74 10.25 -8.10
CA GLU A 74 -25.62 10.90 -7.11
C GLU A 74 -24.90 11.70 -6.01
N GLU A 75 -23.55 11.75 -6.00
CA GLU A 75 -22.77 12.69 -5.17
C GLU A 75 -21.91 13.64 -6.00
N SER A 76 -22.54 14.38 -6.93
CA SER A 76 -21.94 15.59 -7.50
C SER A 76 -22.81 16.80 -7.17
N TYR A 77 -22.34 17.57 -6.19
CA TYR A 77 -22.80 18.89 -5.78
C TYR A 77 -22.89 19.88 -6.96
N SER A 78 -23.95 19.82 -7.77
CA SER A 78 -24.20 20.78 -8.85
C SER A 78 -25.65 21.28 -8.94
N LYS A 79 -26.55 20.87 -8.03
CA LYS A 79 -27.94 21.36 -8.00
C LYS A 79 -28.29 22.34 -6.88
N LEU A 80 -27.38 22.62 -5.95
CA LEU A 80 -27.64 23.56 -4.85
C LEU A 80 -27.11 24.99 -5.09
N HIS A 81 -26.25 25.22 -6.08
CA HIS A 81 -25.66 26.56 -6.34
C HIS A 81 -26.21 27.30 -7.57
N ALA A 82 -27.17 26.73 -8.30
CA ALA A 82 -27.76 27.41 -9.46
C ALA A 82 -28.81 28.47 -9.07
N ASN A 83 -29.45 28.35 -7.90
CA ASN A 83 -30.56 29.24 -7.51
C ASN A 83 -30.14 30.48 -6.72
N GLU A 84 -28.87 30.62 -6.34
CA GLU A 84 -28.36 31.83 -5.63
C GLU A 84 -27.78 32.89 -6.58
N LEU A 85 -27.63 32.58 -7.88
CA LEU A 85 -26.95 33.46 -8.84
C LEU A 85 -27.88 34.42 -9.61
N GLU A 86 -29.20 34.27 -9.53
CA GLU A 86 -30.14 35.13 -10.28
C GLU A 86 -30.64 36.36 -9.50
N GLU A 87 -30.49 36.43 -8.18
CA GLU A 87 -31.01 37.57 -7.40
C GLU A 87 -30.04 38.74 -7.16
N ASN A 88 -28.75 38.61 -7.54
CA ASN A 88 -27.73 39.63 -7.20
C ASN A 88 -27.18 40.44 -8.39
N MET A 89 -27.77 40.36 -9.58
CA MET A 89 -27.34 41.22 -10.71
C MET A 89 -28.04 42.60 -10.72
N LYS A 90 -27.61 43.49 -9.84
CA LYS A 90 -27.56 44.95 -10.09
C LYS A 90 -26.41 45.60 -9.32
N ILE A 91 -25.33 45.97 -10.02
CA ILE A 91 -24.31 46.89 -9.51
C ILE A 91 -24.06 47.98 -10.58
N PRO A 92 -24.10 49.29 -10.23
CA PRO A 92 -23.64 50.37 -11.11
C PRO A 92 -22.12 50.61 -10.98
N GLN A 93 -21.54 51.07 -12.08
CA GLN A 93 -20.10 51.33 -12.30
C GLN A 93 -19.46 52.29 -11.26
N ARG A 94 -18.22 52.00 -10.85
CA ARG A 94 -17.32 52.96 -10.18
C ARG A 94 -15.87 52.81 -10.66
N ASN A 95 -15.22 53.97 -10.81
CA ASN A 95 -13.97 54.23 -11.51
C ASN A 95 -12.72 53.55 -10.94
N TYR A 96 -11.86 53.06 -11.84
CA TYR A 96 -10.50 52.59 -11.61
C TYR A 96 -9.50 53.76 -11.71
N SER A 97 -8.97 54.26 -10.59
CA SER A 97 -7.71 55.03 -10.60
C SER A 97 -7.04 55.22 -9.23
N THR A 98 -7.34 54.38 -8.22
CA THR A 98 -6.80 54.56 -6.86
C THR A 98 -6.17 53.31 -6.22
N SER A 99 -6.16 52.14 -6.86
CA SER A 99 -5.66 50.90 -6.22
C SER A 99 -4.17 50.62 -6.40
N GLU A 100 -3.48 51.17 -7.41
CA GLU A 100 -2.05 50.84 -7.61
C GLU A 100 -1.11 51.54 -6.61
N LYS A 101 -1.48 52.72 -6.10
CA LYS A 101 -0.70 53.42 -5.06
C LYS A 101 -0.90 52.87 -3.64
N SER A 102 -1.96 52.10 -3.39
CA SER A 102 -2.19 51.47 -2.08
C SER A 102 -1.41 50.17 -1.93
N ASP A 103 -1.22 49.43 -3.01
CA ASP A 103 -0.61 48.10 -2.97
C ASP A 103 0.92 48.16 -2.84
N GLU A 104 1.55 49.19 -3.42
CA GLU A 104 2.98 49.42 -3.29
C GLU A 104 3.37 49.98 -1.92
N ASN A 105 2.54 50.85 -1.34
CA ASN A 105 2.71 51.36 0.02
C ASN A 105 2.46 50.28 1.06
N THR A 106 1.49 49.38 0.86
CA THR A 106 1.25 48.24 1.76
C THR A 106 2.36 47.20 1.65
N PHE A 107 2.93 46.94 0.47
CA PHE A 107 4.08 46.05 0.32
C PHE A 107 5.34 46.60 1.02
N GLN A 108 5.64 47.89 0.86
CA GLN A 108 6.72 48.59 1.56
C GLN A 108 6.50 48.60 3.08
N LEU A 109 5.27 48.84 3.55
CA LEU A 109 4.93 48.76 4.98
C LEU A 109 5.14 47.33 5.51
N THR A 110 4.76 46.32 4.72
CA THR A 110 4.85 44.90 5.11
C THR A 110 6.29 44.43 5.17
N GLN A 111 7.17 44.90 4.27
CA GLN A 111 8.60 44.62 4.34
C GLN A 111 9.28 45.30 5.54
N LYS A 112 8.95 46.58 5.81
CA LYS A 112 9.44 47.29 7.01
C LYS A 112 8.93 46.62 8.30
N PHE A 113 7.68 46.16 8.34
CA PHE A 113 7.14 45.39 9.45
C PHE A 113 7.84 44.03 9.63
N LYS A 114 8.17 43.31 8.55
CA LYS A 114 8.92 42.05 8.62
C LYS A 114 10.35 42.26 9.14
N LEU A 115 11.03 43.32 8.72
CA LEU A 115 12.36 43.68 9.20
C LEU A 115 12.34 44.16 10.66
N MET A 116 11.31 44.92 11.05
CA MET A 116 11.10 45.36 12.43
C MET A 116 10.71 44.19 13.35
N ALA A 117 9.91 43.23 12.85
CA ALA A 117 9.58 42.00 13.56
C ALA A 117 10.78 41.05 13.68
N ALA A 118 11.64 40.95 12.67
CA ALA A 118 12.90 40.20 12.74
C ALA A 118 13.90 40.86 13.71
N GLY A 119 14.00 42.19 13.70
CA GLY A 119 14.79 42.96 14.67
C GLY A 119 14.26 42.83 16.10
N LEU A 120 12.94 42.86 16.30
CA LEU A 120 12.28 42.60 17.58
C LEU A 120 12.43 41.15 18.02
N ALA A 121 12.37 40.16 17.12
CA ALA A 121 12.63 38.77 17.46
C ALA A 121 14.10 38.54 17.86
N ALA A 122 15.06 39.17 17.19
CA ALA A 122 16.46 39.15 17.58
C ALA A 122 16.70 39.87 18.93
N LEU A 123 15.98 40.98 19.19
CA LEU A 123 15.97 41.66 20.48
C LEU A 123 15.29 40.84 21.59
N VAL A 124 14.24 40.09 21.28
CA VAL A 124 13.56 39.18 22.23
C VAL A 124 14.39 37.92 22.47
N ILE A 125 15.20 37.47 21.51
CA ILE A 125 16.16 36.37 21.71
C ILE A 125 17.38 36.84 22.53
N THR A 126 17.85 38.08 22.31
CA THR A 126 19.00 38.63 23.06
C THR A 126 18.61 39.16 24.45
N LEU A 127 17.51 39.92 24.59
CA LEU A 127 16.97 40.37 25.87
C LEU A 127 16.22 39.27 26.62
N GLY A 128 15.46 38.42 25.94
CA GLY A 128 14.83 37.24 26.55
C GLY A 128 15.87 36.19 26.94
N GLY A 129 16.94 36.02 26.16
CA GLY A 129 18.11 35.23 26.55
C GLY A 129 18.79 35.79 27.81
N LEU A 130 18.94 37.11 27.93
CA LEU A 130 19.49 37.75 29.12
C LEU A 130 18.55 37.67 30.34
N GLN A 131 17.24 37.84 30.15
CA GLN A 131 16.24 37.75 31.22
C GLN A 131 16.05 36.31 31.70
N ILE A 132 16.12 35.33 30.79
CA ILE A 132 16.10 33.89 31.11
C ILE A 132 17.41 33.49 31.78
N TYR A 133 18.55 34.05 31.39
CA TYR A 133 19.84 33.83 32.04
C TYR A 133 19.89 34.42 33.46
N GLN A 134 19.38 35.65 33.65
CA GLN A 134 19.33 36.33 34.94
C GLN A 134 18.30 35.71 35.90
N ASN A 135 17.16 35.22 35.40
CA ASN A 135 16.14 34.50 36.19
C ASN A 135 16.26 32.97 36.08
N TRP A 136 17.37 32.44 35.57
CA TRP A 136 17.57 31.00 35.39
C TRP A 136 17.51 30.25 36.72
N THR A 137 17.94 30.90 37.81
CA THR A 137 17.87 30.38 39.18
C THR A 137 16.44 30.27 39.69
N PHE A 138 15.57 31.21 39.35
CA PHE A 138 14.15 31.22 39.72
C PHE A 138 13.32 30.23 38.87
N LEU A 139 13.58 30.14 37.56
CA LEU A 139 12.96 29.11 36.70
C LEU A 139 13.42 27.70 37.07
N LYS A 140 14.69 27.53 37.46
CA LYS A 140 15.23 26.26 38.01
C LYS A 140 14.43 25.80 39.24
N ALA A 141 14.18 26.70 40.18
CA ALA A 141 13.45 26.35 41.41
C ALA A 141 11.98 25.99 41.15
N LYS A 142 11.33 26.68 40.20
CA LYS A 142 9.89 26.51 39.93
C LYS A 142 9.56 25.30 39.04
N ILE A 143 10.49 24.88 38.16
CA ILE A 143 10.28 23.73 37.26
C ILE A 143 10.72 22.41 37.90
N PHE A 144 11.74 22.43 38.76
CA PHE A 144 12.39 21.19 39.23
C PHE A 144 12.19 20.85 40.70
N GLY A 145 11.44 21.64 41.48
CA GLY A 145 10.91 21.28 42.81
C GLY A 145 11.85 20.42 43.69
N ASP A 146 12.70 21.11 44.45
CA ASP A 146 13.57 20.64 45.55
C ASP A 146 14.67 19.57 45.32
N ASP A 147 15.87 19.98 45.76
CA ASP A 147 16.96 19.24 46.43
C ASP A 147 17.78 18.13 45.76
N SER A 148 17.91 18.13 44.43
CA SER A 148 19.16 17.62 43.82
C SER A 148 19.45 18.28 42.47
N LEU A 149 20.28 19.33 42.50
CA LEU A 149 20.66 20.09 41.32
C LEU A 149 21.70 19.31 40.49
N GLU A 150 21.26 18.56 39.47
CA GLU A 150 22.16 18.05 38.43
C GLU A 150 22.77 19.22 37.64
N THR A 151 24.09 19.28 37.57
CA THR A 151 24.85 20.26 36.76
C THR A 151 24.65 20.01 35.26
N PHE A 152 24.89 21.02 34.42
CA PHE A 152 24.80 20.87 32.96
C PHE A 152 25.73 19.76 32.44
N ASP A 153 26.90 19.63 33.06
CA ASP A 153 27.86 18.56 32.77
C ASP A 153 27.35 17.19 33.19
N GLU A 154 26.63 17.06 34.30
CA GLU A 154 25.95 15.81 34.69
C GLU A 154 24.81 15.46 33.74
N MET A 155 24.02 16.44 33.30
CA MET A 155 22.97 16.24 32.28
C MET A 155 23.57 15.82 30.93
N TYR A 156 24.63 16.50 30.47
CA TYR A 156 25.34 16.15 29.24
C TYR A 156 25.95 14.75 29.35
N SER A 157 26.59 14.45 30.48
CA SER A 157 27.15 13.13 30.78
C SER A 157 26.06 12.06 30.81
N ARG A 158 24.86 12.36 31.32
CA ARG A 158 23.70 11.45 31.33
C ARG A 158 23.15 11.22 29.93
N ILE A 159 23.10 12.23 29.07
CA ILE A 159 22.72 12.09 27.65
C ILE A 159 23.75 11.22 26.92
N GLN A 160 25.04 11.48 27.13
CA GLN A 160 26.12 10.66 26.57
C GLN A 160 26.08 9.23 27.11
N GLN A 161 25.85 9.02 28.40
CA GLN A 161 25.67 7.70 28.99
C GLN A 161 24.42 7.00 28.47
N LYS A 162 23.30 7.70 28.26
CA LYS A 162 22.10 7.11 27.63
C LYS A 162 22.37 6.71 26.19
N LYS A 163 23.13 7.53 25.45
CA LYS A 163 23.57 7.22 24.08
C LYS A 163 24.53 6.02 24.07
N GLN A 164 25.49 6.00 24.98
CA GLN A 164 26.47 4.92 25.13
C GLN A 164 25.79 3.63 25.57
N LYS A 165 24.96 3.63 26.61
CA LYS A 165 24.15 2.46 27.02
C LYS A 165 23.30 1.90 25.89
N LYS A 166 22.78 2.76 25.00
CA LYS A 166 22.02 2.32 23.82
C LYS A 166 22.91 1.66 22.78
N ILE A 167 24.10 2.22 22.54
CA ILE A 167 25.13 1.61 21.69
C ILE A 167 25.56 0.27 22.29
N ASP A 168 25.91 0.24 23.58
CA ASP A 168 26.32 -0.98 24.30
C ASP A 168 25.20 -2.03 24.30
N ALA A 169 23.92 -1.65 24.36
CA ALA A 169 22.80 -2.59 24.27
C ALA A 169 22.67 -3.21 22.87
N ILE A 170 22.88 -2.41 21.82
CA ILE A 170 22.90 -2.88 20.42
C ILE A 170 24.14 -3.74 20.18
N GLU A 171 25.30 -3.34 20.69
CA GLU A 171 26.56 -4.09 20.58
C GLU A 171 26.50 -5.39 21.38
N ASN A 172 25.99 -5.39 22.61
CA ASN A 172 25.80 -6.62 23.39
C ASN A 172 24.80 -7.56 22.73
N PHE A 173 23.72 -7.03 22.13
CA PHE A 173 22.81 -7.85 21.31
C PHE A 173 23.55 -8.41 20.09
N SER A 174 24.25 -7.58 19.32
CA SER A 174 25.01 -7.98 18.13
C SER A 174 26.10 -9.00 18.44
N ASN A 175 26.79 -8.88 19.58
CA ASN A 175 27.87 -9.76 20.00
C ASN A 175 27.35 -11.11 20.55
N ASN A 176 26.12 -11.14 21.07
CA ASN A 176 25.46 -12.36 21.54
C ASN A 176 24.66 -13.06 20.42
N VAL A 177 24.52 -12.45 19.25
CA VAL A 177 23.92 -13.10 18.08
C VAL A 177 24.91 -14.13 17.55
N THR A 178 24.50 -15.39 17.57
CA THR A 178 25.30 -16.56 17.18
C THR A 178 25.74 -16.59 15.72
N ASN A 179 25.24 -15.67 14.87
CA ASN A 179 25.52 -15.61 13.45
C ASN A 179 25.83 -14.16 13.00
N PRO A 180 27.11 -13.79 12.78
CA PRO A 180 27.50 -12.48 12.31
C PRO A 180 26.92 -12.21 10.90
N ASN A 181 26.25 -11.07 10.71
CA ASN A 181 25.71 -10.65 9.41
C ASN A 181 26.83 -10.27 8.42
N ASP A 182 27.28 -11.18 7.58
CA ASP A 182 28.23 -10.81 6.53
C ASP A 182 27.46 -10.39 5.27
N SER A 183 27.48 -9.10 4.91
CA SER A 183 26.81 -8.55 3.72
C SER A 183 27.42 -9.08 2.40
N THR A 184 28.55 -9.78 2.44
CA THR A 184 29.16 -10.40 1.26
C THR A 184 28.54 -11.75 0.88
N ILE A 185 27.80 -12.38 1.80
CA ILE A 185 27.17 -13.68 1.58
C ILE A 185 25.77 -13.48 0.99
N PRO A 186 25.48 -13.91 -0.25
CA PRO A 186 24.12 -13.86 -0.77
C PRO A 186 23.18 -14.71 0.06
N GLY A 187 21.93 -14.28 0.24
CA GLY A 187 20.95 -15.05 0.99
C GLY A 187 19.75 -14.23 1.43
N VAL A 188 19.23 -14.54 2.61
CA VAL A 188 18.04 -13.90 3.18
C VAL A 188 18.38 -13.33 4.55
N TYR A 189 18.11 -12.02 4.72
CA TYR A 189 18.35 -11.28 5.96
C TYR A 189 17.02 -10.73 6.46
N ILE A 190 16.57 -11.07 7.66
CA ILE A 190 15.23 -10.71 8.15
C ILE A 190 15.32 -9.96 9.47
N CYS A 191 14.46 -8.96 9.69
CA CYS A 191 14.20 -8.34 10.98
C CYS A 191 12.69 -8.30 11.28
N GLY A 192 12.33 -8.02 12.53
CA GLY A 192 10.95 -7.88 12.97
C GLY A 192 10.51 -8.91 14.00
N ASN A 193 9.23 -9.29 13.94
CA ASN A 193 8.61 -10.22 14.88
C ASN A 193 9.24 -11.63 14.79
N ASN A 194 9.58 -12.20 15.94
CA ASN A 194 10.16 -13.54 16.05
C ASN A 194 9.38 -14.50 16.97
N GLN A 195 8.17 -14.14 17.43
CA GLN A 195 7.31 -15.03 18.22
C GLN A 195 7.06 -16.39 17.54
N ASN A 196 7.07 -16.41 16.20
CA ASN A 196 6.88 -17.59 15.37
C ASN A 196 8.18 -18.10 14.71
N GLN A 197 9.35 -17.70 15.23
CA GLN A 197 10.67 -18.15 14.75
C GLN A 197 10.89 -17.87 13.25
N LEU A 198 10.41 -16.73 12.76
CA LEU A 198 10.61 -16.30 11.38
C LEU A 198 12.00 -15.72 11.12
N VAL A 199 12.63 -15.17 12.15
CA VAL A 199 13.93 -14.48 12.07
C VAL A 199 15.05 -15.32 12.68
N THR A 200 14.76 -16.05 13.76
CA THR A 200 15.72 -16.92 14.46
C THR A 200 15.00 -18.04 15.21
N ASN A 201 15.62 -19.21 15.25
CA ASN A 201 15.14 -20.36 16.03
C ASN A 201 15.34 -20.19 17.54
N ASP A 202 16.11 -19.19 17.96
CA ASP A 202 16.28 -18.84 19.37
C ASP A 202 15.00 -18.21 19.94
N LYS A 203 14.30 -18.98 20.77
CA LYS A 203 13.04 -18.61 21.42
C LYS A 203 13.20 -17.57 22.54
N SER A 204 14.43 -17.19 22.91
CA SER A 204 14.66 -16.12 23.89
C SER A 204 14.35 -14.73 23.32
N TYR A 205 14.26 -14.61 21.99
CA TYR A 205 13.98 -13.36 21.30
C TYR A 205 12.56 -13.38 20.70
N ASP A 206 11.66 -12.57 21.26
CA ASP A 206 10.33 -12.33 20.67
C ASP A 206 10.37 -11.42 19.44
N TYR A 207 11.46 -10.67 19.27
CA TYR A 207 11.66 -9.72 18.18
C TYR A 207 13.15 -9.50 17.91
N VAL A 208 13.48 -9.10 16.69
CA VAL A 208 14.86 -8.85 16.24
C VAL A 208 14.87 -7.52 15.45
N PRO A 209 15.34 -6.40 16.04
CA PRO A 209 15.22 -5.06 15.45
C PRO A 209 16.33 -4.71 14.45
N ILE A 210 17.20 -5.67 14.15
CA ILE A 210 18.25 -5.58 13.15
C ILE A 210 18.06 -6.74 12.18
N PHE A 211 18.47 -6.57 10.93
CA PHE A 211 18.47 -7.67 9.97
C PHE A 211 19.38 -8.79 10.47
N LYS A 212 18.91 -10.03 10.40
CA LYS A 212 19.65 -11.23 10.79
C LYS A 212 19.67 -12.22 9.63
N ARG A 213 20.85 -12.72 9.28
CA ARG A 213 21.03 -13.74 8.25
C ARG A 213 20.38 -15.07 8.64
N LEU A 214 19.69 -15.70 7.69
CA LEU A 214 19.16 -17.05 7.79
C LEU A 214 20.11 -18.08 7.16
N ASP A 215 20.84 -18.83 7.99
CA ASP A 215 21.86 -19.82 7.55
C ASP A 215 21.34 -20.85 6.55
N VAL A 216 20.06 -21.21 6.66
CA VAL A 216 19.40 -22.20 5.78
C VAL A 216 19.38 -21.74 4.32
N PHE A 217 19.48 -20.43 4.08
CA PHE A 217 19.44 -19.81 2.76
C PHE A 217 20.76 -19.13 2.39
N ASP A 218 21.87 -19.50 3.03
CA ASP A 218 23.19 -19.00 2.64
C ASP A 218 23.52 -19.40 1.20
N ASN A 219 24.03 -18.44 0.44
CA ASN A 219 24.32 -18.49 -0.99
C ASN A 219 23.09 -18.69 -1.88
N PHE A 220 21.87 -18.45 -1.37
CA PHE A 220 20.68 -18.48 -2.21
C PHE A 220 20.56 -17.18 -2.99
N ILE A 221 20.34 -17.32 -4.30
CA ILE A 221 19.76 -16.27 -5.12
C ILE A 221 18.25 -16.50 -5.16
N VAL A 222 17.51 -15.48 -4.77
CA VAL A 222 16.07 -15.49 -4.57
C VAL A 222 15.39 -14.92 -5.80
N LYS A 223 14.35 -15.60 -6.26
CA LYS A 223 13.49 -15.11 -7.33
C LYS A 223 12.31 -14.33 -6.77
N ASP A 224 11.65 -14.91 -5.77
CA ASP A 224 10.59 -14.24 -5.02
C ASP A 224 10.50 -14.78 -3.59
N ILE A 225 9.98 -13.96 -2.68
CA ILE A 225 9.85 -14.29 -1.25
C ILE A 225 8.59 -13.61 -0.70
N THR A 226 7.91 -14.29 0.21
CA THR A 226 6.76 -13.75 0.92
C THR A 226 6.74 -14.29 2.35
N MET A 227 6.14 -13.54 3.26
CA MET A 227 6.05 -13.88 4.68
C MET A 227 4.68 -13.49 5.20
N ASN A 228 4.10 -14.32 6.05
CA ASN A 228 2.98 -13.92 6.91
C ASN A 228 3.47 -13.85 8.38
N GLU A 229 2.55 -13.90 9.34
CA GLU A 229 2.89 -13.82 10.77
C GLU A 229 3.61 -15.06 11.32
N ASN A 230 3.49 -16.23 10.66
CA ASN A 230 3.95 -17.51 11.20
C ASN A 230 4.89 -18.32 10.29
N SER A 231 4.95 -18.01 9.00
CA SER A 231 5.69 -18.76 8.00
C SER A 231 6.17 -17.86 6.87
N GLY A 232 7.30 -18.24 6.30
CA GLY A 232 7.83 -17.67 5.08
C GLY A 232 7.84 -18.69 3.95
N ALA A 233 7.73 -18.20 2.72
CA ALA A 233 7.88 -18.99 1.52
C ALA A 233 8.81 -18.26 0.53
N LEU A 234 9.72 -19.00 -0.09
CA LEU A 234 10.77 -18.46 -0.95
C LEU A 234 10.92 -19.33 -2.19
N ILE A 235 11.14 -18.69 -3.34
CA ILE A 235 11.50 -19.33 -4.59
C ILE A 235 12.97 -19.02 -4.88
N ASN A 236 13.78 -20.04 -5.11
CA ASN A 236 15.18 -19.86 -5.52
C ASN A 236 15.31 -19.53 -7.03
N GLU A 237 16.53 -19.24 -7.50
CA GLU A 237 16.83 -18.97 -8.93
C GLU A 237 16.33 -20.10 -9.88
N ARG A 238 16.32 -21.35 -9.42
CA ARG A 238 15.86 -22.52 -10.19
C ARG A 238 14.34 -22.63 -10.32
N GLY A 239 13.59 -21.84 -9.55
CA GLY A 239 12.13 -21.94 -9.49
C GLY A 239 11.62 -23.05 -8.57
N ASP A 240 12.39 -23.44 -7.56
CA ASP A 240 12.00 -24.37 -6.50
C ASP A 240 11.49 -23.60 -5.27
N LEU A 241 10.41 -24.06 -4.65
CA LEU A 241 9.78 -23.46 -3.47
C LEU A 241 10.37 -24.03 -2.18
N TYR A 242 10.72 -23.16 -1.24
CA TYR A 242 11.15 -23.46 0.14
C TYR A 242 10.21 -22.78 1.14
N GLN A 243 10.11 -23.33 2.34
CA GLN A 243 9.29 -22.80 3.44
C GLN A 243 10.05 -22.83 4.77
N TRP A 244 9.76 -21.88 5.66
CA TRP A 244 10.28 -21.85 7.02
C TRP A 244 9.30 -21.17 7.99
N GLY A 245 9.64 -21.19 9.28
CA GLY A 245 8.81 -20.64 10.36
C GLY A 245 7.94 -21.70 11.03
N SER A 246 7.36 -21.34 12.17
CA SER A 246 6.61 -22.27 13.03
C SER A 246 5.35 -22.84 12.37
N GLY A 247 4.76 -22.15 11.38
CA GLY A 247 3.55 -22.64 10.71
C GLY A 247 3.81 -23.74 9.66
N PHE A 248 5.02 -23.82 9.11
CA PHE A 248 5.40 -24.87 8.13
C PHE A 248 5.53 -26.24 8.80
N ASP A 249 6.22 -26.33 9.96
CA ASP A 249 6.43 -27.60 10.70
C ASP A 249 7.10 -28.70 9.85
N GLY A 250 7.97 -28.31 8.91
CA GLY A 250 8.72 -29.19 8.00
C GLY A 250 10.21 -28.84 7.92
N ASP A 251 10.95 -29.56 7.07
CA ASP A 251 12.40 -29.36 6.89
C ASP A 251 12.70 -28.22 5.90
N SER A 252 13.10 -27.06 6.43
CA SER A 252 13.41 -25.85 5.63
C SER A 252 14.62 -25.98 4.71
N THR A 253 15.47 -27.00 4.88
CA THR A 253 16.62 -27.23 4.00
C THR A 253 16.23 -27.89 2.67
N LYS A 254 15.00 -28.42 2.58
CA LYS A 254 14.50 -29.15 1.42
C LYS A 254 13.43 -28.35 0.69
N PRO A 255 13.42 -28.38 -0.66
CA PRO A 255 12.36 -27.73 -1.42
C PRO A 255 11.04 -28.45 -1.17
N THR A 256 9.99 -27.67 -0.90
CA THR A 256 8.61 -28.14 -0.90
C THR A 256 8.14 -28.50 -2.31
N ILE A 257 8.35 -27.61 -3.30
CA ILE A 257 8.00 -27.89 -4.70
C ILE A 257 9.26 -27.76 -5.54
N LYS A 258 9.54 -28.78 -6.37
CA LYS A 258 10.72 -28.82 -7.24
C LYS A 258 10.31 -28.96 -8.70
N GLY A 259 11.02 -28.28 -9.60
CA GLY A 259 10.89 -28.50 -11.05
C GLY A 259 9.62 -27.96 -11.71
N LYS A 260 8.86 -27.07 -11.02
CA LYS A 260 7.67 -26.41 -11.59
C LYS A 260 7.96 -25.01 -12.15
N ASN A 261 9.23 -24.58 -12.13
CA ASN A 261 9.68 -23.30 -12.68
C ASN A 261 8.86 -22.12 -12.12
N LEU A 262 8.75 -22.05 -10.81
CA LEU A 262 8.00 -21.00 -10.12
C LEU A 262 8.68 -19.64 -10.31
N ILE A 263 7.88 -18.58 -10.37
CA ILE A 263 8.36 -17.21 -10.59
C ILE A 263 7.87 -16.24 -9.51
N GLN A 264 6.72 -16.50 -8.89
CA GLN A 264 6.14 -15.64 -7.87
C GLN A 264 5.43 -16.47 -6.82
N VAL A 265 5.44 -16.03 -5.56
CA VAL A 265 4.80 -16.70 -4.42
C VAL A 265 4.09 -15.69 -3.52
N LYS A 266 2.86 -16.03 -3.12
CA LYS A 266 2.07 -15.27 -2.14
C LYS A 266 1.50 -16.21 -1.08
N ILE A 267 1.39 -15.72 0.15
CA ILE A 267 0.70 -16.41 1.24
C ILE A 267 -0.61 -15.69 1.53
N SER A 268 -1.71 -16.44 1.58
CA SER A 268 -3.03 -15.92 1.93
C SER A 268 -3.86 -17.01 2.62
N ASN A 269 -4.55 -16.66 3.70
CA ASN A 269 -5.38 -17.58 4.49
C ASN A 269 -4.70 -18.95 4.76
N ASN A 270 -3.49 -18.91 5.32
CA ASN A 270 -2.65 -20.08 5.63
C ASN A 270 -2.37 -21.03 4.44
N THR A 271 -2.46 -20.50 3.22
CA THR A 271 -2.26 -21.23 1.96
C THR A 271 -1.25 -20.49 1.10
N ILE A 272 -0.34 -21.23 0.49
CA ILE A 272 0.62 -20.70 -0.48
C ILE A 272 0.01 -20.77 -1.87
N TYR A 273 0.15 -19.69 -2.62
CA TYR A 273 -0.16 -19.59 -4.05
C TYR A 273 1.13 -19.27 -4.79
N ALA A 274 1.49 -20.09 -5.77
CA ALA A 274 2.72 -19.95 -6.54
C ALA A 274 2.42 -19.90 -8.04
N LEU A 275 2.90 -18.85 -8.70
CA LEU A 275 2.80 -18.66 -10.14
C LEU A 275 3.97 -19.35 -10.83
N THR A 276 3.68 -20.14 -11.86
CA THR A 276 4.66 -20.77 -12.74
C THR A 276 5.03 -19.82 -13.89
N LYS A 277 6.22 -19.99 -14.50
CA LYS A 277 6.61 -19.25 -15.71
C LYS A 277 5.68 -19.44 -16.91
N TYR A 278 4.82 -20.46 -16.86
CA TYR A 278 3.88 -20.81 -17.91
C TYR A 278 2.49 -20.20 -17.71
N GLY A 279 2.28 -19.40 -16.65
CA GLY A 279 1.00 -18.75 -16.37
C GLY A 279 -0.03 -19.62 -15.66
N GLU A 280 0.42 -20.70 -15.03
CA GLU A 280 -0.40 -21.55 -14.16
C GLU A 280 -0.18 -21.18 -12.69
N VAL A 281 -1.25 -21.18 -11.88
CA VAL A 281 -1.18 -20.93 -10.43
C VAL A 281 -1.40 -22.25 -9.67
N LEU A 282 -0.39 -22.61 -8.86
CA LEU A 282 -0.43 -23.75 -7.96
C LEU A 282 -0.74 -23.28 -6.54
N TYR A 283 -1.40 -24.12 -5.74
CA TYR A 283 -1.61 -23.81 -4.33
C TYR A 283 -1.52 -25.02 -3.41
N LEU A 284 -1.15 -24.78 -2.16
CA LEU A 284 -0.97 -25.80 -1.12
C LEU A 284 -1.07 -25.17 0.27
N PRO A 285 -1.55 -25.91 1.29
CA PRO A 285 -1.55 -25.42 2.67
C PRO A 285 -0.11 -25.20 3.14
N ILE A 286 0.12 -24.21 4.01
CA ILE A 286 1.45 -23.95 4.61
C ILE A 286 1.92 -25.14 5.46
N ASN A 287 1.01 -25.75 6.22
CA ASN A 287 1.39 -26.79 7.17
C ASN A 287 1.82 -28.09 6.47
N PHE A 288 3.03 -28.57 6.78
CA PHE A 288 3.64 -29.75 6.18
C PHE A 288 2.85 -31.04 6.42
N LYS A 289 2.21 -31.20 7.59
CA LYS A 289 1.36 -32.38 7.85
C LYS A 289 0.14 -32.43 6.93
N LEU A 290 -0.49 -31.28 6.68
CA LEU A 290 -1.60 -31.17 5.73
C LEU A 290 -1.14 -31.42 4.30
N GLN A 291 0.05 -30.95 3.92
CA GLN A 291 0.63 -31.21 2.60
C GLN A 291 0.77 -32.72 2.33
N ASN A 292 1.21 -33.49 3.32
CA ASN A 292 1.37 -34.95 3.19
C ASN A 292 0.05 -35.73 3.12
N GLN A 293 -1.07 -35.13 3.55
CA GLN A 293 -2.40 -35.74 3.47
C GLN A 293 -3.06 -35.61 2.10
N ILE A 294 -2.61 -34.65 1.29
CA ILE A 294 -3.14 -34.48 -0.06
C ILE A 294 -2.73 -35.73 -0.85
N GLN A 295 -3.69 -36.40 -1.51
CA GLN A 295 -3.42 -37.55 -2.37
C GLN A 295 -3.51 -37.12 -3.83
N ASN A 296 -2.38 -36.77 -4.46
CA ASN A 296 -2.36 -36.66 -5.92
C ASN A 296 -1.66 -37.87 -6.52
N LYS A 297 -2.42 -38.68 -7.25
CA LYS A 297 -1.88 -39.73 -8.12
C LYS A 297 -1.32 -39.09 -9.38
N GLU A 298 -0.10 -38.55 -9.36
CA GLU A 298 0.65 -38.41 -10.61
C GLU A 298 1.13 -39.80 -11.02
N ASN A 299 0.49 -40.40 -12.04
CA ASN A 299 0.90 -41.66 -12.66
C ASN A 299 2.17 -41.44 -13.50
N GLY A 300 3.32 -41.33 -12.85
CA GLY A 300 4.64 -41.34 -13.49
C GLY A 300 5.44 -42.59 -13.11
N TRP A 301 6.23 -43.14 -14.03
CA TRP A 301 7.05 -44.35 -13.79
C TRP A 301 8.23 -44.16 -12.83
N ILE A 302 8.44 -42.94 -12.32
CA ILE A 302 9.48 -42.61 -11.34
C ILE A 302 8.78 -42.06 -10.09
N LYS A 303 8.82 -42.84 -8.99
CA LYS A 303 8.40 -42.37 -7.66
C LYS A 303 9.43 -41.37 -7.12
N SER A 304 9.38 -40.12 -7.58
CA SER A 304 10.00 -39.02 -6.82
C SER A 304 9.04 -38.61 -5.70
N ASN A 305 9.57 -38.14 -4.56
CA ASN A 305 8.78 -37.55 -3.49
C ASN A 305 8.09 -36.29 -4.00
N ILE A 306 6.92 -36.45 -4.62
CA ILE A 306 6.11 -35.35 -5.14
C ILE A 306 5.30 -34.83 -3.96
N VAL A 307 5.66 -33.65 -3.45
CA VAL A 307 4.74 -32.91 -2.57
C VAL A 307 3.52 -32.57 -3.40
N ASN A 308 2.36 -32.88 -2.83
CA ASN A 308 1.08 -32.74 -3.51
C ASN A 308 0.58 -31.30 -3.40
N TYR A 309 0.31 -30.70 -4.56
CA TYR A 309 -0.24 -29.35 -4.69
C TYR A 309 -1.50 -29.39 -5.55
N PHE A 310 -2.34 -28.39 -5.44
CA PHE A 310 -3.50 -28.21 -6.31
C PHE A 310 -3.18 -27.18 -7.39
N LYS A 311 -3.97 -27.22 -8.47
CA LYS A 311 -3.91 -26.24 -9.54
C LYS A 311 -5.19 -25.43 -9.54
N LEU A 312 -5.05 -24.12 -9.54
CA LEU A 312 -6.19 -23.21 -9.63
C LEU A 312 -6.79 -23.29 -11.05
N ASN A 313 -8.11 -23.40 -11.15
CA ASN A 313 -8.79 -23.42 -12.44
C ASN A 313 -8.95 -21.99 -12.95
N THR A 314 -7.96 -21.49 -13.68
CA THR A 314 -8.00 -20.16 -14.29
C THR A 314 -8.64 -20.22 -15.68
N PRO A 315 -9.46 -19.22 -16.07
CA PRO A 315 -10.08 -19.17 -17.41
C PRO A 315 -9.04 -19.25 -18.54
N ASN A 316 -7.91 -18.56 -18.36
CA ASN A 316 -6.77 -18.57 -19.26
C ASN A 316 -5.50 -19.01 -18.52
N LYS A 317 -4.62 -19.77 -19.18
CA LYS A 317 -3.31 -20.22 -18.64
C LYS A 317 -2.19 -19.25 -19.00
N ASN A 318 -2.41 -17.97 -18.74
CA ASN A 318 -1.52 -16.88 -19.13
C ASN A 318 -1.44 -15.82 -18.03
N ILE A 319 -1.61 -16.22 -16.78
CA ILE A 319 -1.41 -15.33 -15.64
C ILE A 319 0.04 -14.83 -15.64
N VAL A 320 0.22 -13.52 -15.45
CA VAL A 320 1.54 -12.87 -15.42
C VAL A 320 1.90 -12.35 -14.04
N ASP A 321 0.92 -12.06 -13.21
CA ASP A 321 1.13 -11.53 -11.86
C ASP A 321 0.01 -11.99 -10.91
N ILE A 322 0.38 -12.20 -9.66
CA ILE A 322 -0.54 -12.51 -8.55
C ILE A 322 -0.26 -11.62 -7.34
N SER A 323 -1.33 -11.08 -6.75
CA SER A 323 -1.28 -10.34 -5.48
C SER A 323 -2.29 -10.91 -4.51
N ALA A 324 -1.95 -10.94 -3.22
CA ALA A 324 -2.82 -11.55 -2.22
C ALA A 324 -2.97 -10.69 -0.96
N GLY A 325 -4.21 -10.55 -0.49
CA GLY A 325 -4.51 -10.06 0.85
C GLY A 325 -4.65 -11.20 1.85
N LEU A 326 -5.31 -10.95 2.98
CA LEU A 326 -5.44 -11.98 4.04
C LEU A 326 -6.34 -13.16 3.63
N GLN A 327 -7.38 -12.90 2.82
CA GLN A 327 -8.42 -13.88 2.47
C GLN A 327 -8.85 -13.81 0.99
N HIS A 328 -8.03 -13.21 0.14
CA HIS A 328 -8.30 -13.13 -1.30
C HIS A 328 -6.99 -13.12 -2.11
N LEU A 329 -7.11 -13.59 -3.35
CA LEU A 329 -6.06 -13.56 -4.36
C LEU A 329 -6.60 -12.84 -5.58
N VAL A 330 -5.76 -11.99 -6.16
CA VAL A 330 -6.00 -11.24 -7.39
C VAL A 330 -5.01 -11.75 -8.43
N LEU A 331 -5.50 -12.06 -9.62
CA LEU A 331 -4.72 -12.57 -10.73
C LEU A 331 -4.81 -11.59 -11.90
N LEU A 332 -3.67 -11.32 -12.55
CA LEU A 332 -3.59 -10.52 -13.77
C LEU A 332 -3.11 -11.40 -14.93
N ASP A 333 -3.83 -11.39 -16.05
CA ASP A 333 -3.42 -12.09 -17.27
C ASP A 333 -2.64 -11.23 -18.27
N LYS A 334 -2.13 -11.85 -19.34
CA LYS A 334 -1.36 -11.17 -20.40
C LYS A 334 -2.18 -10.13 -21.17
N GLU A 335 -3.50 -10.30 -21.27
CA GLU A 335 -4.38 -9.37 -21.96
C GLU A 335 -4.78 -8.17 -21.06
N GLY A 336 -4.43 -8.22 -19.78
CA GLY A 336 -4.72 -7.19 -18.79
C GLY A 336 -6.09 -7.35 -18.12
N ASN A 337 -6.67 -8.54 -18.15
CA ASN A 337 -7.86 -8.88 -17.35
C ASN A 337 -7.46 -9.23 -15.92
N VAL A 338 -8.30 -8.80 -14.98
CA VAL A 338 -8.18 -9.13 -13.57
C VAL A 338 -9.22 -10.16 -13.17
N TYR A 339 -8.76 -11.16 -12.43
CA TYR A 339 -9.60 -12.17 -11.78
C TYR A 339 -9.39 -12.15 -10.28
N THR A 340 -10.41 -12.56 -9.51
CA THR A 340 -10.33 -12.66 -8.05
C THR A 340 -10.83 -14.01 -7.55
N THR A 341 -10.30 -14.46 -6.41
CA THR A 341 -10.75 -15.67 -5.74
C THR A 341 -10.58 -15.56 -4.23
N ALA A 342 -11.47 -16.19 -3.47
CA ALA A 342 -11.26 -16.40 -2.04
C ALA A 342 -10.15 -17.42 -1.82
N THR A 343 -9.30 -17.20 -0.82
CA THR A 343 -8.16 -18.08 -0.55
C THR A 343 -8.41 -19.00 0.63
N GLY A 344 -7.65 -20.11 0.70
CA GLY A 344 -7.69 -21.05 1.81
C GLY A 344 -7.56 -22.51 1.38
N TYR A 345 -7.49 -23.39 2.37
CA TYR A 345 -7.45 -24.84 2.18
C TYR A 345 -8.38 -25.52 3.18
N ASN A 346 -9.43 -26.18 2.70
CA ASN A 346 -10.48 -26.80 3.52
C ASN A 346 -11.09 -25.85 4.57
N THR A 347 -11.13 -24.55 4.28
CA THR A 347 -11.73 -23.51 5.12
C THR A 347 -12.94 -22.91 4.43
N LYS A 348 -14.00 -22.58 5.17
CA LYS A 348 -15.08 -21.72 4.66
C LYS A 348 -14.74 -20.25 4.94
N LEU A 349 -14.95 -19.38 3.95
CA LEU A 349 -14.91 -17.94 4.17
C LEU A 349 -16.19 -17.52 4.86
N ASN A 350 -16.09 -16.83 6.00
CA ASN A 350 -17.26 -16.47 6.82
C ASN A 350 -17.85 -15.11 6.45
N LYS A 351 -17.04 -14.19 5.94
CA LYS A 351 -17.45 -12.81 5.66
C LYS A 351 -16.71 -12.27 4.44
N SER A 352 -17.44 -11.56 3.59
CA SER A 352 -16.86 -10.72 2.55
C SER A 352 -16.74 -9.27 3.03
N PHE A 353 -15.69 -8.61 2.57
CA PHE A 353 -15.45 -7.18 2.73
C PHE A 353 -15.38 -6.51 1.35
N GLY A 354 -15.99 -7.10 0.32
CA GLY A 354 -16.03 -6.56 -1.04
C GLY A 354 -14.71 -6.67 -1.82
N GLN A 355 -13.71 -7.36 -1.26
CA GLN A 355 -12.34 -7.42 -1.78
C GLN A 355 -12.21 -8.12 -3.15
N PHE A 356 -13.30 -8.67 -3.67
CA PHE A 356 -13.38 -9.39 -4.93
C PHE A 356 -13.79 -8.51 -6.12
N GLY A 357 -14.30 -7.30 -5.86
CA GLY A 357 -14.72 -6.36 -6.91
C GLY A 357 -15.99 -6.82 -7.65
N LEU A 358 -16.79 -7.66 -7.01
CA LEU A 358 -18.04 -8.19 -7.52
C LEU A 358 -19.19 -7.84 -6.55
N PRO A 359 -20.22 -7.11 -7.01
CA PRO A 359 -21.36 -6.73 -6.15
C PRO A 359 -22.07 -7.90 -5.48
N GLU A 360 -22.07 -9.07 -6.10
CA GLU A 360 -22.67 -10.31 -5.58
C GLU A 360 -21.91 -10.92 -4.39
N PHE A 361 -20.69 -10.45 -4.13
CA PHE A 361 -19.91 -10.80 -2.95
C PHE A 361 -19.79 -9.58 -2.03
N SER A 362 -20.88 -8.84 -1.83
CA SER A 362 -20.92 -7.74 -0.87
C SER A 362 -20.81 -8.24 0.58
N GLN A 363 -20.70 -7.32 1.53
CA GLN A 363 -20.69 -7.66 2.95
C GLN A 363 -21.99 -8.29 3.48
N PHE A 364 -23.07 -8.21 2.71
CA PHE A 364 -24.39 -8.74 3.06
C PHE A 364 -24.72 -10.05 2.35
N ASP A 365 -23.91 -10.45 1.37
CA ASP A 365 -24.11 -11.64 0.54
C ASP A 365 -23.21 -12.79 1.00
N GLU A 366 -23.46 -13.99 0.47
CA GLU A 366 -22.60 -15.15 0.73
C GLU A 366 -21.23 -14.95 0.05
N PRO A 367 -20.11 -15.13 0.77
CA PRO A 367 -18.79 -15.04 0.17
C PRO A 367 -18.55 -16.12 -0.90
N PRO A 368 -17.66 -15.87 -1.87
CA PRO A 368 -17.35 -16.84 -2.91
C PRO A 368 -16.73 -18.11 -2.32
N GLN A 369 -16.84 -19.22 -3.05
CA GLN A 369 -16.14 -20.44 -2.67
C GLN A 369 -14.63 -20.24 -2.76
N ILE A 370 -13.91 -20.92 -1.86
CA ILE A 370 -12.44 -20.85 -1.84
C ILE A 370 -11.86 -21.49 -3.11
N ASN A 371 -10.85 -20.83 -3.68
CA ASN A 371 -10.15 -21.23 -4.88
C ASN A 371 -11.03 -21.32 -6.14
N GLU A 372 -12.22 -20.72 -6.12
CA GLU A 372 -13.04 -20.49 -7.32
C GLU A 372 -12.69 -19.12 -7.92
N VAL A 373 -12.29 -19.11 -9.20
CA VAL A 373 -11.80 -17.92 -9.89
C VAL A 373 -12.95 -17.18 -10.57
N HIS A 374 -13.06 -15.88 -10.32
CA HIS A 374 -14.11 -15.02 -10.84
C HIS A 374 -13.52 -13.89 -11.68
N ASP A 375 -14.17 -13.57 -12.81
CA ASP A 375 -13.82 -12.43 -13.67
C ASP A 375 -14.35 -11.12 -13.06
N VAL A 376 -13.48 -10.13 -12.84
CA VAL A 376 -13.88 -8.80 -12.37
C VAL A 376 -14.43 -7.97 -13.54
N VAL A 377 -15.59 -8.39 -14.05
CA VAL A 377 -16.17 -7.88 -15.32
C VAL A 377 -16.29 -6.35 -15.33
N LEU A 378 -16.69 -5.74 -14.20
CA LEU A 378 -16.87 -4.28 -14.08
C LEU A 378 -15.56 -3.48 -14.07
N LEU A 379 -14.43 -4.15 -13.84
CA LEU A 379 -13.10 -3.56 -14.00
C LEU A 379 -12.63 -3.76 -15.44
N ASN A 380 -12.71 -4.99 -15.94
CA ASN A 380 -12.18 -5.41 -17.23
C ASN A 380 -12.96 -4.79 -18.40
N LYS A 381 -14.22 -4.41 -18.19
CA LYS A 381 -15.09 -3.83 -19.22
C LYS A 381 -15.77 -2.57 -18.72
N TYR A 382 -15.96 -1.62 -19.63
CA TYR A 382 -16.69 -0.37 -19.37
C TYR A 382 -17.51 0.05 -20.60
N ILE A 383 -18.52 0.88 -20.40
CA ILE A 383 -19.39 1.34 -21.50
C ILE A 383 -18.96 2.74 -21.93
N LYS A 384 -18.71 2.92 -23.22
CA LYS A 384 -18.45 4.23 -23.85
C LYS A 384 -19.27 4.35 -25.13
N ASN A 385 -20.11 5.39 -25.20
CA ASN A 385 -21.03 5.64 -26.33
C ASN A 385 -21.92 4.42 -26.66
N GLY A 386 -22.46 3.77 -25.63
CA GLY A 386 -23.33 2.59 -25.76
C GLY A 386 -22.61 1.28 -26.08
N ASN A 387 -21.31 1.30 -26.36
CA ASN A 387 -20.52 0.11 -26.68
C ASN A 387 -19.69 -0.36 -25.49
N VAL A 388 -19.60 -1.67 -25.30
CA VAL A 388 -18.68 -2.28 -24.34
C VAL A 388 -17.25 -2.16 -24.86
N LYS A 389 -16.37 -1.61 -24.03
CA LYS A 389 -14.94 -1.47 -24.27
C LYS A 389 -14.17 -2.24 -23.22
N HIS A 390 -13.00 -2.73 -23.63
CA HIS A 390 -12.08 -3.47 -22.77
C HIS A 390 -11.10 -2.50 -22.10
N ARG A 391 -10.87 -2.69 -20.79
CA ARG A 391 -9.87 -1.97 -20.01
C ARG A 391 -8.67 -2.90 -19.81
N ILE A 392 -7.48 -2.37 -20.04
CA ILE A 392 -6.23 -3.12 -19.88
C ILE A 392 -5.61 -2.71 -18.55
N THR A 393 -5.64 -3.59 -17.56
CA THR A 393 -4.91 -3.43 -16.30
C THR A 393 -3.42 -3.75 -16.51
N SER A 394 -2.55 -2.92 -15.94
CA SER A 394 -1.09 -3.06 -16.03
C SER A 394 -0.43 -3.44 -14.70
N GLN A 395 -1.06 -3.15 -13.56
CA GLN A 395 -0.54 -3.51 -12.24
C GLN A 395 -1.68 -3.81 -11.27
N ILE A 396 -1.45 -4.74 -10.36
CA ILE A 396 -2.34 -5.07 -9.24
C ILE A 396 -1.59 -4.94 -7.91
N ALA A 397 -2.28 -4.53 -6.85
CA ALA A 397 -1.76 -4.53 -5.49
C ALA A 397 -2.90 -4.80 -4.49
N THR A 398 -2.59 -5.41 -3.35
CA THR A 398 -3.61 -5.80 -2.37
C THR A 398 -3.22 -5.36 -0.96
N GLY A 399 -4.17 -4.79 -0.24
CA GLY A 399 -4.12 -4.72 1.22
C GLY A 399 -4.71 -5.98 1.86
N ASP A 400 -5.03 -5.91 3.15
CA ASP A 400 -5.58 -7.03 3.90
C ASP A 400 -6.95 -7.48 3.32
N TYR A 401 -7.81 -6.51 3.04
CA TYR A 401 -9.20 -6.72 2.57
C TYR A 401 -9.63 -5.73 1.46
N PHE A 402 -8.67 -5.16 0.72
CA PHE A 402 -8.97 -4.33 -0.44
C PHE A 402 -7.94 -4.55 -1.55
N THR A 403 -8.34 -4.21 -2.77
CA THR A 403 -7.53 -4.35 -3.99
C THR A 403 -7.39 -2.99 -4.67
N LEU A 404 -6.20 -2.72 -5.21
CA LEU A 404 -5.89 -1.65 -6.14
C LEU A 404 -5.52 -2.22 -7.50
N CYS A 405 -6.00 -1.58 -8.56
CA CYS A 405 -5.66 -1.90 -9.93
C CYS A 405 -5.28 -0.61 -10.68
N LEU A 406 -4.15 -0.64 -11.37
CA LEU A 406 -3.70 0.43 -12.26
C LEU A 406 -4.01 0.02 -13.71
N ASP A 407 -4.72 0.86 -14.45
CA ASP A 407 -4.92 0.64 -15.89
C ASP A 407 -3.84 1.33 -16.75
N LYS A 408 -3.72 0.91 -18.01
CA LYS A 408 -2.78 1.51 -18.97
C LYS A 408 -3.05 2.99 -19.27
N ALA A 409 -4.24 3.51 -18.95
CA ALA A 409 -4.51 4.94 -19.05
C ALA A 409 -3.95 5.73 -17.85
N GLY A 410 -3.41 5.04 -16.84
CA GLY A 410 -2.88 5.61 -15.60
C GLY A 410 -3.95 5.99 -14.58
N SER A 411 -5.14 5.40 -14.69
CA SER A 411 -6.19 5.53 -13.68
C SER A 411 -6.06 4.43 -12.63
N VAL A 412 -6.28 4.81 -11.37
CA VAL A 412 -6.26 3.88 -10.24
C VAL A 412 -7.69 3.52 -9.87
N TRP A 413 -7.96 2.23 -9.81
CA TRP A 413 -9.23 1.64 -9.42
C TRP A 413 -9.05 0.87 -8.12
N ALA A 414 -10.06 0.89 -7.26
CA ALA A 414 -10.01 0.26 -5.96
C ALA A 414 -11.37 -0.37 -5.60
N PHE A 415 -11.34 -1.44 -4.82
CA PHE A 415 -12.53 -2.09 -4.26
C PHE A 415 -12.17 -2.91 -3.01
N GLY A 416 -13.14 -3.07 -2.12
CA GLY A 416 -13.00 -3.78 -0.85
C GLY A 416 -13.30 -2.92 0.37
N LYS A 417 -12.64 -3.23 1.48
CA LYS A 417 -12.80 -2.57 2.77
C LYS A 417 -12.28 -1.13 2.71
N ASN A 418 -13.08 -0.19 3.20
CA ASN A 418 -12.79 1.25 3.19
C ASN A 418 -12.90 1.91 4.57
N THR A 419 -12.89 1.15 5.67
CA THR A 419 -13.07 1.69 7.04
C THR A 419 -12.03 2.75 7.44
N HIS A 420 -10.88 2.76 6.76
CA HIS A 420 -9.81 3.75 6.96
C HIS A 420 -9.58 4.66 5.74
N GLY A 421 -10.43 4.55 4.71
CA GLY A 421 -10.34 5.35 3.50
C GLY A 421 -9.45 4.77 2.40
N ALA A 422 -8.99 3.52 2.51
CA ALA A 422 -8.02 2.91 1.60
C ALA A 422 -8.50 2.78 0.13
N ILE A 423 -9.82 2.89 -0.13
CA ILE A 423 -10.37 2.91 -1.50
C ILE A 423 -10.20 4.28 -2.16
N GLY A 424 -9.91 5.32 -1.38
CA GLY A 424 -9.70 6.67 -1.92
C GLY A 424 -11.00 7.41 -2.22
N THR A 425 -12.06 7.10 -1.47
CA THR A 425 -13.39 7.73 -1.53
C THR A 425 -13.85 8.11 -0.13
N ILE A 426 -14.77 9.07 -0.03
CA ILE A 426 -15.36 9.52 1.24
C ILE A 426 -15.82 8.30 2.08
N ILE A 427 -15.61 8.39 3.39
CA ILE A 427 -16.03 7.35 4.34
C ILE A 427 -17.36 7.78 4.97
N ASN A 428 -18.40 7.02 4.69
CA ASN A 428 -19.70 7.08 5.36
C ASN A 428 -20.20 5.64 5.60
N TYR A 429 -21.35 5.50 6.26
CA TYR A 429 -21.91 4.18 6.60
C TYR A 429 -22.10 3.27 5.38
N ASP A 430 -22.49 3.84 4.24
CA ASP A 430 -22.77 3.10 3.01
C ASP A 430 -21.51 2.75 2.21
N THR A 431 -20.37 3.38 2.52
CA THR A 431 -19.09 3.26 1.79
C THR A 431 -17.99 2.63 2.63
N GLU A 432 -18.29 2.08 3.81
CA GLU A 432 -17.32 1.31 4.62
C GLU A 432 -16.78 0.07 3.90
N VAL A 433 -17.57 -0.47 2.97
CA VAL A 433 -17.22 -1.58 2.08
C VAL A 433 -17.72 -1.24 0.68
N ILE A 434 -16.82 -1.28 -0.31
CA ILE A 434 -17.13 -0.97 -1.71
C ILE A 434 -16.88 -2.23 -2.54
N PRO A 435 -17.90 -3.05 -2.83
CA PRO A 435 -17.73 -4.36 -3.43
C PRO A 435 -17.57 -4.33 -4.95
N TYR A 436 -17.35 -3.16 -5.55
CA TYR A 436 -17.21 -3.01 -7.00
C TYR A 436 -16.10 -2.01 -7.35
N PRO A 437 -15.47 -2.14 -8.53
CA PRO A 437 -14.36 -1.29 -8.91
C PRO A 437 -14.77 0.18 -8.97
N THR A 438 -14.10 1.00 -8.17
CA THR A 438 -14.35 2.43 -8.05
C THR A 438 -13.06 3.19 -8.31
N GLN A 439 -13.12 4.27 -9.08
CA GLN A 439 -11.93 5.07 -9.37
C GLN A 439 -11.54 5.89 -8.14
N VAL A 440 -10.26 5.89 -7.79
CA VAL A 440 -9.71 6.69 -6.68
C VAL A 440 -9.94 8.18 -6.95
N GLN A 441 -10.50 8.90 -5.97
CA GLN A 441 -10.87 10.31 -6.09
C GLN A 441 -9.78 11.25 -5.52
N PHE A 442 -10.00 12.56 -5.65
CA PHE A 442 -9.16 13.63 -5.08
C PHE A 442 -7.70 13.68 -5.57
N ILE A 443 -7.33 12.93 -6.61
CA ILE A 443 -5.98 12.98 -7.20
C ILE A 443 -5.72 14.30 -7.92
N THR A 444 -6.71 14.79 -8.68
CA THR A 444 -6.57 15.98 -9.53
C THR A 444 -6.34 17.27 -8.76
N SER A 445 -6.68 17.31 -7.46
CA SER A 445 -6.45 18.49 -6.61
C SER A 445 -4.96 18.76 -6.33
N HIS A 446 -4.09 17.77 -6.56
CA HIS A 446 -2.63 17.91 -6.39
C HIS A 446 -1.90 18.47 -7.62
N PHE A 447 -2.60 18.63 -8.75
CA PHE A 447 -2.02 19.03 -10.03
C PHE A 447 -2.58 20.36 -10.50
N LYS A 448 -1.83 21.07 -11.35
CA LYS A 448 -2.35 22.30 -11.97
C LYS A 448 -3.42 21.95 -13.00
N ARG A 449 -4.31 22.91 -13.29
CA ARG A 449 -5.40 22.73 -14.27
C ARG A 449 -4.92 22.37 -15.68
N ASN A 450 -3.68 22.71 -16.05
CA ASN A 450 -3.08 22.42 -17.35
C ASN A 450 -2.20 21.16 -17.35
N GLU A 451 -2.14 20.43 -16.24
CA GLU A 451 -1.37 19.19 -16.10
C GLU A 451 -2.31 17.99 -16.19
N PHE A 452 -1.89 16.98 -16.94
CA PHE A 452 -2.58 15.69 -17.05
C PHE A 452 -1.84 14.66 -16.19
N PRO A 453 -2.36 14.29 -15.00
CA PRO A 453 -1.72 13.32 -14.14
C PRO A 453 -1.94 11.89 -14.63
N ARG A 454 -0.90 11.06 -14.53
CA ARG A 454 -0.91 9.65 -14.88
C ARG A 454 -0.27 8.84 -13.75
N CYS A 455 -0.97 7.88 -13.19
CA CYS A 455 -0.37 6.95 -12.24
C CYS A 455 0.58 6.01 -12.99
N ILE A 456 1.76 5.76 -12.41
CA ILE A 456 2.79 4.88 -12.97
C ILE A 456 3.15 3.71 -12.04
N ASN A 457 2.75 3.77 -10.76
CA ASN A 457 3.02 2.72 -9.80
C ASN A 457 2.00 2.76 -8.66
N ILE A 458 1.50 1.59 -8.25
CA ILE A 458 0.66 1.41 -7.07
C ILE A 458 1.31 0.42 -6.09
N ALA A 459 1.07 0.63 -4.80
CA ALA A 459 1.43 -0.33 -3.75
C ALA A 459 0.38 -0.32 -2.62
N ALA A 460 0.19 -1.45 -1.97
CA ALA A 460 -0.77 -1.59 -0.88
C ALA A 460 -0.28 -2.61 0.16
N GLY A 461 -0.74 -2.44 1.40
CA GLY A 461 -0.48 -3.36 2.50
C GLY A 461 -1.29 -2.94 3.73
N GLY A 462 -1.76 -3.92 4.49
CA GLY A 462 -2.70 -3.68 5.58
C GLY A 462 -3.94 -2.93 5.10
N ASP A 463 -4.27 -1.82 5.77
CA ASP A 463 -5.32 -0.89 5.36
C ASP A 463 -4.73 0.41 4.76
N THR A 464 -3.55 0.34 4.12
CA THR A 464 -2.88 1.48 3.47
C THR A 464 -2.58 1.30 2.00
N ALA A 465 -2.69 2.39 1.26
CA ALA A 465 -2.50 2.49 -0.17
C ALA A 465 -1.51 3.60 -0.53
N TYR A 466 -0.72 3.35 -1.56
CA TYR A 466 0.26 4.28 -2.11
C TYR A 466 0.14 4.31 -3.62
N ALA A 467 0.38 5.48 -4.20
CA ALA A 467 0.50 5.62 -5.64
C ALA A 467 1.54 6.68 -6.01
N THR A 468 2.23 6.43 -7.10
CA THR A 468 3.16 7.36 -7.73
C THR A 468 2.54 7.87 -9.03
N PHE A 469 2.48 9.19 -9.16
CA PHE A 469 1.96 9.86 -10.34
C PHE A 469 3.05 10.64 -11.04
N THR A 470 3.04 10.64 -12.36
CA THR A 470 3.74 11.64 -13.19
C THR A 470 2.70 12.59 -13.77
N SER A 471 3.11 13.74 -14.29
CA SER A 471 2.23 14.64 -15.01
C SER A 471 2.84 15.08 -16.33
N SER A 472 1.98 15.52 -17.26
CA SER A 472 2.40 16.07 -18.54
C SER A 472 1.61 17.34 -18.84
N ASN A 473 2.24 18.32 -19.48
CA ASN A 473 1.54 19.57 -19.85
C ASN A 473 0.57 19.30 -21.00
N MET A 474 -0.72 19.58 -20.79
CA MET A 474 -1.76 19.31 -21.79
C MET A 474 -1.56 20.07 -23.10
N TYR A 475 -1.02 21.30 -23.06
CA TYR A 475 -0.77 22.07 -24.28
C TYR A 475 0.35 21.45 -25.12
N GLU A 476 1.41 20.98 -24.46
CA GLU A 476 2.50 20.29 -25.15
C GLU A 476 2.04 18.97 -25.75
N LEU A 477 1.19 18.22 -25.02
CA LEU A 477 0.55 17.00 -25.53
C LEU A 477 -0.32 17.29 -26.76
N PHE A 478 -1.13 18.34 -26.71
CA PHE A 478 -2.01 18.74 -27.80
C PHE A 478 -1.23 19.25 -29.02
N GLU A 479 -0.19 20.06 -28.82
CA GLU A 479 0.66 20.50 -29.93
C GLU A 479 1.38 19.34 -30.58
N LYS A 480 1.87 18.36 -29.80
CA LYS A 480 2.55 17.18 -30.34
C LYS A 480 1.58 16.31 -31.12
N SER A 481 0.36 16.08 -30.61
CA SER A 481 -0.65 15.28 -31.32
C SER A 481 -1.09 15.92 -32.64
N LEU A 482 -1.05 17.25 -32.76
CA LEU A 482 -1.31 17.98 -34.00
C LEU A 482 -0.14 17.94 -34.99
N LYS A 483 1.11 17.84 -34.52
CA LYS A 483 2.33 17.90 -35.34
C LYS A 483 2.77 16.53 -35.85
N SER A 484 2.27 15.44 -35.28
CA SER A 484 2.67 14.09 -35.64
C SER A 484 1.61 13.38 -36.49
N ASP A 485 1.91 13.17 -37.77
CA ASP A 485 1.28 12.08 -38.54
C ASP A 485 1.76 10.70 -38.02
N ASP A 486 2.87 10.66 -37.28
CA ASP A 486 3.61 9.45 -36.86
C ASP A 486 3.31 8.90 -35.44
N ILE A 487 2.39 9.49 -34.64
CA ILE A 487 2.00 8.92 -33.31
C ILE A 487 0.91 7.85 -33.45
N LEU A 488 0.46 7.57 -34.67
CA LEU A 488 -0.51 6.51 -34.99
C LEU A 488 0.22 5.24 -35.42
N ILE A 489 0.61 4.39 -34.46
CA ILE A 489 0.76 2.97 -34.74
C ILE A 489 -0.66 2.39 -34.73
N ASP A 490 -1.16 1.92 -35.87
CA ASP A 490 -2.52 1.39 -36.05
C ASP A 490 -3.67 2.35 -35.68
N ASN A 491 -3.57 3.64 -36.03
CA ASN A 491 -4.61 4.65 -35.70
C ASN A 491 -4.92 4.79 -34.19
N LYS A 492 -4.03 4.34 -33.30
CA LYS A 492 -4.19 4.47 -31.84
C LYS A 492 -3.07 5.33 -31.27
N PHE A 493 -3.46 6.43 -30.63
CA PHE A 493 -2.57 7.24 -29.81
C PHE A 493 -2.03 6.40 -28.65
N SER A 494 -0.72 6.15 -28.62
CA SER A 494 -0.07 5.48 -27.49
C SER A 494 0.45 6.51 -26.50
N PHE A 495 -0.04 6.46 -25.26
CA PHE A 495 0.45 7.30 -24.17
C PHE A 495 1.86 6.91 -23.70
N ASP A 496 2.37 5.75 -24.12
CA ASP A 496 3.67 5.21 -23.68
C ASP A 496 4.87 5.90 -24.36
N THR A 497 4.65 6.61 -25.47
CA THR A 497 5.69 7.33 -26.23
C THR A 497 5.76 8.81 -25.89
N LEU A 498 5.00 9.28 -24.90
CA LEU A 498 4.97 10.68 -24.50
C LEU A 498 6.22 11.02 -23.67
N PRO A 499 6.99 12.06 -24.03
CA PRO A 499 8.09 12.51 -23.18
C PRO A 499 7.52 12.97 -21.85
N GLU A 500 7.98 12.34 -20.76
CA GLU A 500 7.67 12.75 -19.39
C GLU A 500 7.99 14.24 -19.27
N ALA A 501 7.04 15.06 -18.81
CA ALA A 501 7.37 16.44 -18.51
C ALA A 501 8.47 16.42 -17.45
N GLU A 502 9.54 17.16 -17.68
CA GLU A 502 10.64 17.35 -16.73
C GLU A 502 10.08 18.01 -15.46
N GLU A 503 9.51 17.24 -14.52
CA GLU A 503 9.47 17.48 -13.07
C GLU A 503 8.61 16.43 -12.30
N ALA A 504 9.32 15.57 -11.56
CA ALA A 504 8.95 14.97 -10.27
C ALA A 504 7.69 14.10 -10.15
N ASN A 505 7.93 12.80 -10.13
CA ASN A 505 7.03 11.82 -9.54
C ASN A 505 6.41 12.34 -8.23
N LEU A 506 5.08 12.39 -8.19
CA LEU A 506 4.29 12.73 -7.02
C LEU A 506 3.91 11.44 -6.29
N HIS A 507 4.45 11.26 -5.08
CA HIS A 507 4.15 10.13 -4.22
C HIS A 507 3.05 10.47 -3.21
N LEU A 508 1.94 9.73 -3.28
CA LEU A 508 0.75 9.89 -2.46
C LEU A 508 0.52 8.66 -1.58
N ALA A 509 -0.03 8.86 -0.38
CA ALA A 509 -0.50 7.82 0.53
C ALA A 509 -1.89 8.12 1.08
N TRP A 510 -2.69 7.09 1.31
CA TRP A 510 -4.00 7.16 1.99
C TRP A 510 -4.35 5.83 2.66
N GLY A 511 -5.44 5.79 3.41
CA GLY A 511 -5.83 4.68 4.27
C GLY A 511 -5.48 4.91 5.74
N HIS A 512 -5.20 3.84 6.46
CA HIS A 512 -4.90 3.84 7.90
C HIS A 512 -3.60 4.58 8.24
N GLY A 513 -3.56 5.33 9.35
CA GLY A 513 -2.37 6.15 9.69
C GLY A 513 -1.93 6.12 11.16
N LEU A 514 -2.56 5.31 12.02
CA LEU A 514 -2.33 5.36 13.46
C LEU A 514 -0.93 4.91 13.87
N LYS A 515 -0.24 4.15 13.01
CA LYS A 515 1.12 3.68 13.25
C LYS A 515 2.15 4.54 12.54
N GLY A 516 1.73 5.56 11.79
CA GLY A 516 2.59 6.48 11.06
C GLY A 516 2.90 6.04 9.64
N GLU A 517 2.26 4.97 9.16
CA GLU A 517 2.50 4.37 7.85
C GLU A 517 2.17 5.28 6.67
N LEU A 518 1.34 6.31 6.84
CA LEU A 518 1.13 7.30 5.77
C LEU A 518 2.36 8.19 5.51
N GLY A 519 3.35 8.22 6.41
CA GLY A 519 4.61 8.94 6.20
C GLY A 519 4.48 10.47 6.16
N LEU A 520 3.43 11.04 6.76
CA LEU A 520 3.05 12.44 6.60
C LEU A 520 3.76 13.44 7.54
N GLY A 521 4.48 12.99 8.56
CA GLY A 521 4.95 13.88 9.63
C GLY A 521 4.32 13.65 10.99
N TYR A 522 3.14 13.05 11.00
CA TYR A 522 2.24 13.03 12.15
C TYR A 522 1.31 11.83 12.05
N PHE A 523 0.66 11.48 13.17
CA PHE A 523 -0.24 10.33 13.27
C PHE A 523 -1.69 10.77 13.10
N ILE A 524 -2.46 10.05 12.29
CA ILE A 524 -3.89 10.26 12.08
C ILE A 524 -4.62 8.93 12.04
N HIS A 525 -5.92 8.89 12.33
CA HIS A 525 -6.69 7.64 12.29
C HIS A 525 -6.68 6.99 10.90
N GLY A 526 -7.02 7.78 9.89
CA GLY A 526 -6.90 7.41 8.49
C GLY A 526 -7.14 8.64 7.63
N SER A 527 -6.93 8.49 6.33
CA SER A 527 -7.18 9.51 5.33
C SER A 527 -7.81 8.83 4.13
N TYR A 528 -9.01 9.24 3.74
CA TYR A 528 -9.56 8.81 2.45
C TYR A 528 -9.01 9.63 1.29
N GLU A 529 -8.60 10.87 1.54
CA GLU A 529 -7.94 11.69 0.53
C GLU A 529 -6.47 11.24 0.40
N PRO A 530 -6.00 10.95 -0.82
CA PRO A 530 -4.58 10.81 -1.14
C PRO A 530 -3.79 12.04 -0.69
N LYS A 531 -2.79 11.83 0.17
CA LYS A 531 -1.95 12.89 0.72
C LYS A 531 -0.50 12.75 0.28
N LYS A 532 0.11 13.90 -0.01
CA LYS A 532 1.51 13.98 -0.44
C LYS A 532 2.47 13.58 0.68
N ILE A 533 3.32 12.60 0.41
CA ILE A 533 4.41 12.20 1.32
C ILE A 533 5.57 13.17 1.13
N LYS A 534 5.57 14.26 1.90
CA LYS A 534 6.47 15.40 1.70
C LYS A 534 7.94 14.99 1.53
N THR A 535 8.44 14.14 2.43
CA THR A 535 9.84 13.69 2.42
C THR A 535 10.25 13.07 1.10
N LEU A 536 9.49 12.10 0.57
CA LEU A 536 9.83 11.39 -0.67
C LEU A 536 9.82 12.30 -1.89
N ASN A 537 8.90 13.27 -1.91
CA ASN A 537 8.77 14.22 -3.02
C ASN A 537 9.86 15.32 -3.04
N GLU A 538 10.62 15.45 -1.96
CA GLU A 538 11.66 16.46 -1.76
C GLU A 538 13.08 15.85 -1.75
N ILE A 539 13.21 14.52 -1.93
CA ILE A 539 14.52 13.86 -1.98
C ILE A 539 15.29 14.33 -3.20
N LYS A 540 16.49 14.84 -2.95
CA LYS A 540 17.45 15.28 -3.97
C LYS A 540 18.85 14.83 -3.58
N GLU A 541 19.65 14.51 -4.59
CA GLU A 541 21.07 14.24 -4.45
C GLU A 541 21.85 15.08 -5.47
N PHE A 542 23.08 15.41 -5.10
CA PHE A 542 23.96 16.17 -5.97
C PHE A 542 24.62 15.23 -6.97
N ASN A 543 24.36 15.45 -8.26
CA ASN A 543 24.99 14.71 -9.33
C ASN A 543 26.28 15.43 -9.75
N GLU A 544 27.43 14.79 -9.54
CA GLU A 544 28.75 15.35 -9.85
C GLU A 544 28.98 15.54 -11.36
N ILE A 545 28.35 14.69 -12.20
CA ILE A 545 28.49 14.75 -13.67
C ILE A 545 27.76 15.96 -14.22
N THR A 546 26.55 16.22 -13.73
CA THR A 546 25.71 17.33 -14.19
C THR A 546 25.92 18.61 -13.37
N ASN A 547 26.65 18.51 -12.25
CA ASN A 547 26.94 19.58 -11.28
C ASN A 547 25.65 20.25 -10.74
N LYS A 548 24.60 19.46 -10.51
CA LYS A 548 23.27 19.93 -10.11
C LYS A 548 22.62 19.01 -9.07
N LEU A 549 21.73 19.58 -8.25
CA LEU A 549 20.84 18.81 -7.37
C LEU A 549 19.69 18.22 -8.19
N GLU A 550 19.68 16.90 -8.32
CA GLU A 550 18.68 16.15 -9.08
C GLU A 550 17.75 15.40 -8.12
N LYS A 551 16.48 15.23 -8.51
CA LYS A 551 15.53 14.43 -7.74
C LYS A 551 15.81 12.96 -7.97
N ILE A 552 15.78 12.17 -6.90
CA ILE A 552 15.97 10.73 -6.99
C ILE A 552 14.59 10.07 -7.09
N LYS A 553 14.40 9.19 -8.08
CA LYS A 553 13.18 8.40 -8.24
C LYS A 553 13.16 7.24 -7.25
N ILE A 554 11.95 6.77 -6.91
CA ILE A 554 11.77 5.53 -6.16
C ILE A 554 11.86 4.36 -7.13
N LYS A 555 12.75 3.41 -6.83
CA LYS A 555 12.96 2.16 -7.58
C LYS A 555 11.89 1.14 -7.20
N SER A 556 11.62 0.95 -5.92
CA SER A 556 10.64 -0.05 -5.45
C SER A 556 9.99 0.30 -4.11
N TRP A 557 8.80 -0.27 -3.91
CA TRP A 557 8.01 -0.17 -2.68
C TRP A 557 7.86 -1.56 -2.05
N ALA A 558 8.12 -1.64 -0.74
CA ALA A 558 7.86 -2.81 0.09
C ALA A 558 6.91 -2.38 1.23
N VAL A 559 5.66 -2.85 1.16
CA VAL A 559 4.60 -2.43 2.09
C VAL A 559 4.20 -3.62 2.96
N GLY A 560 4.35 -3.47 4.27
CA GLY A 560 3.88 -4.43 5.26
C GLY A 560 2.46 -4.13 5.70
N LYS A 561 2.06 -4.62 6.88
CA LYS A 561 0.71 -4.37 7.41
C LYS A 561 0.54 -2.93 7.90
N ASN A 562 1.55 -2.40 8.57
CA ASN A 562 1.52 -1.06 9.15
C ASN A 562 2.86 -0.34 9.01
N HIS A 563 3.73 -0.79 8.11
CA HIS A 563 5.01 -0.14 7.82
C HIS A 563 5.29 -0.17 6.32
N CYS A 564 6.14 0.75 5.88
CA CYS A 564 6.52 0.86 4.48
C CYS A 564 8.01 1.15 4.38
N ILE A 565 8.61 0.57 3.36
CA ILE A 565 10.01 0.74 3.01
C ILE A 565 10.08 1.02 1.52
N VAL A 566 10.90 1.97 1.13
CA VAL A 566 11.17 2.28 -0.28
C VAL A 566 12.65 2.22 -0.54
N THR A 567 12.99 1.69 -1.72
CA THR A 567 14.33 1.73 -2.28
C THR A 567 14.37 2.80 -3.33
N LEU A 568 15.37 3.67 -3.27
CA LEU A 568 15.61 4.72 -4.26
C LEU A 568 16.49 4.20 -5.41
N GLU A 569 16.53 4.91 -6.54
CA GLU A 569 17.40 4.55 -7.69
C GLU A 569 18.90 4.59 -7.37
N ASN A 570 19.30 5.37 -6.35
CA ASN A 570 20.67 5.37 -5.84
C ASN A 570 20.92 4.25 -4.80
N ASN A 571 19.99 3.31 -4.66
CA ASN A 571 19.98 2.19 -3.71
C ASN A 571 19.86 2.57 -2.22
N ASP A 572 19.61 3.83 -1.88
CA ASP A 572 19.29 4.21 -0.49
C ASP A 572 17.91 3.69 -0.07
N VAL A 573 17.80 3.35 1.22
CA VAL A 573 16.56 2.78 1.79
C VAL A 573 15.95 3.70 2.84
N TYR A 574 14.67 4.03 2.63
CA TYR A 574 13.86 4.80 3.56
C TYR A 574 12.75 3.92 4.15
N ALA A 575 12.53 4.01 5.45
CA ALA A 575 11.51 3.24 6.17
C ALA A 575 10.69 4.10 7.13
N TRP A 576 9.41 3.77 7.28
CA TRP A 576 8.51 4.40 8.24
C TRP A 576 7.30 3.51 8.58
N GLY A 577 6.48 3.98 9.51
CA GLY A 577 5.32 3.30 10.07
C GLY A 577 5.62 2.60 11.39
N ASP A 578 4.92 1.50 11.62
CA ASP A 578 5.04 0.69 12.82
C ASP A 578 6.44 0.09 12.95
N ASN A 579 6.88 -0.04 14.20
CA ASN A 579 8.19 -0.60 14.51
C ASN A 579 8.19 -1.33 15.85
N GLU A 580 7.03 -1.74 16.37
CA GLU A 580 6.92 -2.39 17.69
C GLU A 580 7.76 -3.67 17.80
N TYR A 581 7.97 -4.36 16.69
CA TYR A 581 8.78 -5.57 16.59
C TYR A 581 10.15 -5.32 15.95
N GLY A 582 10.50 -4.06 15.66
CA GLY A 582 11.76 -3.73 15.01
C GLY A 582 11.78 -3.99 13.50
N GLN A 583 10.61 -4.09 12.86
CA GLN A 583 10.45 -4.38 11.43
C GLN A 583 11.02 -3.30 10.50
N LEU A 584 11.38 -2.11 11.00
CA LEU A 584 12.10 -1.10 10.22
C LEU A 584 13.61 -1.38 10.13
N GLY A 585 14.14 -2.39 10.83
CA GLY A 585 15.54 -2.81 10.72
C GLY A 585 16.58 -1.80 11.19
N ASN A 586 16.17 -0.78 11.95
CA ASN A 586 17.01 0.35 12.34
C ASN A 586 17.61 0.23 13.76
N GLY A 587 17.58 -0.96 14.35
CA GLY A 587 18.06 -1.24 15.71
C GLY A 587 17.21 -0.63 16.81
N LYS A 588 16.05 -0.04 16.47
CA LYS A 588 15.11 0.56 17.41
C LYS A 588 13.73 -0.08 17.24
N ARG A 589 12.85 0.20 18.20
CA ARG A 589 11.45 -0.23 18.19
C ARG A 589 10.46 0.94 18.23
N ILE A 590 10.91 2.09 17.76
CA ILE A 590 10.13 3.33 17.80
C ILE A 590 9.46 3.50 16.44
N ARG A 591 8.14 3.66 16.43
CA ARG A 591 7.35 3.94 15.23
C ARG A 591 7.77 5.28 14.61
N LEU A 592 7.74 5.38 13.30
CA LEU A 592 8.17 6.59 12.57
C LEU A 592 7.01 7.09 11.71
N GLY A 593 6.55 8.31 11.94
CA GLY A 593 5.53 8.95 11.08
C GLY A 593 6.09 9.62 9.82
N ILE A 594 7.41 9.51 9.59
CA ILE A 594 8.14 10.19 8.51
C ILE A 594 9.12 9.20 7.90
N PRO A 595 9.18 9.09 6.55
CA PRO A 595 10.22 8.33 5.86
C PRO A 595 11.61 8.73 6.37
N SER A 596 12.34 7.75 6.89
CA SER A 596 13.67 7.98 7.48
C SER A 596 14.66 6.97 6.94
N ASN A 597 15.90 7.39 6.72
CA ASN A 597 16.98 6.50 6.32
C ASN A 597 17.20 5.38 7.33
N ILE A 598 17.35 4.15 6.84
CA ILE A 598 17.78 3.02 7.66
C ILE A 598 19.30 3.12 7.84
N PRO A 599 19.84 2.94 9.07
CA PRO A 599 21.27 2.87 9.25
C PRO A 599 21.89 1.59 8.64
N SER A 600 23.12 1.67 8.14
CA SER A 600 23.88 0.46 7.78
C SER A 600 24.26 -0.31 9.05
N LEU A 601 23.34 -1.15 9.54
CA LEU A 601 23.52 -2.05 10.69
C LEU A 601 23.77 -3.50 10.22
N LEU A 602 24.04 -3.68 8.93
CA LEU A 602 24.17 -5.00 8.31
C LEU A 602 25.50 -5.70 8.58
N GLU A 603 26.46 -5.06 9.26
CA GLU A 603 27.80 -5.63 9.44
C GLU A 603 28.14 -5.75 10.94
N PRO A 604 28.47 -6.96 11.43
CA PRO A 604 29.06 -7.18 12.74
C PRO A 604 30.45 -6.56 12.68
N ASN A 605 30.62 -5.46 13.43
CA ASN A 605 31.88 -4.78 13.74
C ASN A 605 33.14 -5.43 13.14
N THR A 606 33.52 -5.02 11.92
CA THR A 606 34.84 -5.36 11.38
C THR A 606 35.94 -4.52 12.02
N ASP A 607 35.63 -3.35 12.62
CA ASP A 607 36.63 -2.47 13.23
C ASP A 607 36.24 -1.93 14.62
N LYS A 608 37.08 -2.25 15.61
CA LYS A 608 37.11 -1.57 16.91
C LYS A 608 37.48 -0.09 16.68
N LYS A 609 36.48 0.79 16.78
CA LYS A 609 36.50 2.27 16.71
C LYS A 609 35.97 2.84 15.40
N MET A 610 34.65 2.84 15.21
CA MET A 610 34.02 3.82 14.33
C MET A 610 34.24 5.23 14.88
N LYS A 611 35.07 6.04 14.21
CA LYS A 611 34.97 7.50 14.32
C LYS A 611 33.67 7.92 13.64
N PHE A 612 32.84 8.71 14.32
CA PHE A 612 31.56 9.26 13.86
C PHE A 612 31.63 10.16 12.58
N SER A 613 32.72 10.11 11.79
CA SER A 613 33.04 11.10 10.76
C SER A 613 32.92 10.63 9.31
N LYS A 614 32.16 9.57 9.00
CA LYS A 614 31.69 9.33 7.63
C LYS A 614 30.19 9.61 7.58
N PHE A 615 29.81 10.63 6.82
CA PHE A 615 28.45 11.16 6.73
C PHE A 615 27.42 10.21 6.06
N ASN A 616 27.78 8.96 5.74
CA ASN A 616 26.90 7.99 5.08
C ASN A 616 26.77 6.68 5.87
N ASN A 617 26.29 6.73 7.12
CA ASN A 617 25.81 5.56 7.86
C ASN A 617 24.41 5.12 7.36
N ARG A 618 24.14 5.16 6.05
CA ARG A 618 22.84 4.80 5.47
C ARG A 618 22.93 3.42 4.86
N LEU A 619 21.85 2.64 4.95
CA LEU A 619 21.72 1.39 4.25
C LEU A 619 21.63 1.70 2.75
N ASN A 620 22.65 1.26 2.02
CA ASN A 620 22.70 1.30 0.57
C ASN A 620 22.71 -0.16 0.08
N LEU A 621 21.70 -0.53 -0.71
CA LEU A 621 21.57 -1.90 -1.20
C LEU A 621 22.63 -2.20 -2.26
N LEU A 622 23.20 -3.41 -2.18
CA LEU A 622 24.12 -3.89 -3.20
C LEU A 622 23.43 -3.95 -4.56
N ASP A 623 24.04 -3.38 -5.59
CA ASP A 623 23.66 -3.57 -6.98
C ASP A 623 24.93 -3.52 -7.84
N ASN A 624 25.30 -4.65 -8.44
CA ASN A 624 26.50 -4.74 -9.30
C ASN A 624 26.16 -5.06 -10.77
N GLY A 625 24.89 -4.94 -11.17
CA GLY A 625 24.39 -5.25 -12.51
C GLY A 625 24.36 -6.74 -12.87
N LYS A 626 24.71 -7.63 -11.94
CA LYS A 626 24.49 -9.08 -12.04
C LYS A 626 23.64 -9.60 -10.89
N ILE A 627 23.92 -9.10 -9.70
CA ILE A 627 23.22 -9.42 -8.47
C ILE A 627 22.89 -8.10 -7.79
N HIS A 628 21.64 -7.97 -7.36
CA HIS A 628 21.17 -6.82 -6.60
C HIS A 628 20.41 -7.27 -5.36
N GLN A 629 20.36 -6.42 -4.35
CA GLN A 629 19.56 -6.60 -3.15
C GLN A 629 18.19 -5.95 -3.32
N GLU A 630 17.14 -6.64 -2.84
CA GLU A 630 15.77 -6.14 -2.82
C GLU A 630 15.18 -6.26 -1.42
N VAL A 631 14.39 -5.26 -1.02
CA VAL A 631 13.65 -5.28 0.23
C VAL A 631 12.26 -5.86 0.01
N VAL A 632 11.83 -6.76 0.89
CA VAL A 632 10.47 -7.30 0.93
C VAL A 632 9.89 -7.13 2.32
N ALA A 633 8.65 -6.66 2.42
CA ALA A 633 7.95 -6.49 3.69
C ALA A 633 6.91 -7.60 3.90
N GLY A 634 6.92 -8.21 5.08
CA GLY A 634 5.82 -9.01 5.60
C GLY A 634 4.92 -8.19 6.53
N PRO A 635 3.92 -8.79 7.18
CA PRO A 635 3.02 -8.06 8.08
C PRO A 635 3.74 -7.34 9.23
N TYR A 636 4.71 -8.02 9.87
CA TYR A 636 5.48 -7.53 11.02
C TYR A 636 6.98 -7.80 10.90
N THR A 637 7.43 -8.07 9.68
CA THR A 637 8.81 -8.41 9.36
C THR A 637 9.25 -7.69 8.09
N THR A 638 10.55 -7.57 7.91
CA THR A 638 11.16 -7.08 6.68
C THR A 638 12.34 -7.97 6.35
N ALA A 639 12.50 -8.33 5.08
CA ALA A 639 13.62 -9.07 4.56
C ALA A 639 14.41 -8.27 3.53
N ILE A 640 15.72 -8.50 3.47
CA ILE A 640 16.60 -8.14 2.36
C ILE A 640 17.03 -9.45 1.70
N VAL A 641 16.88 -9.54 0.39
CA VAL A 641 17.21 -10.73 -0.40
C VAL A 641 18.09 -10.38 -1.58
N TYR A 642 18.87 -11.34 -2.05
CA TYR A 642 19.73 -11.20 -3.22
C TYR A 642 19.01 -11.78 -4.43
N LYS A 643 18.81 -10.97 -5.46
CA LYS A 643 18.21 -11.35 -6.73
C LYS A 643 19.19 -11.18 -7.87
N LYS A 644 18.84 -11.76 -9.01
CA LYS A 644 19.58 -11.67 -10.27
C LYS A 644 18.62 -11.17 -11.34
N ASP A 645 19.11 -10.26 -12.17
CA ASP A 645 18.35 -9.63 -13.24
C ASP A 645 17.87 -10.62 -14.32
#